data_AF-A0A0V1AD18-F1
#
_entry.id   AF-A0A0V1AD18-F1
#
_cell.length_a   1.000
_cell.length_b   1.000
_cell.length_c   1.000
_cell.angle_alpha   90.00
_cell.angle_beta   90.00
_cell.angle_gamma   90.00
#
_symmetry.space_group_name_H-M   'P 1'
#
loop_
_entity.id
_entity.type
_entity.pdbx_description
1 polymer ?
#
loop_
_entity_poly.entity_id
_entity_poly.type
_entity_poly.pdbx_seq_one_letter_code
_entity_poly.pdbx_strand_id
1 'polypeptide(L)'
;MKMFPDGHFVLLNSIVDSAGSSGGVTAVAFDSVEELLWTGNAEGHVTSYHGSALTKYTSFQMLDDEVRAFWFSDAGVLALGRNALKLCSRQGMPILSYNFLFEDMQFECLVLNPLLQNVLVLGGFQPTVIMFGLEVAEIVVLVESDCVVMKSTEKMLITGHSNGNICLRNPLNFSLLQELNAHSGSLSDFVIRGSHLVTCGFSQRDEDYSCDPFLVLHDLRTVSAIAPVNVLVQPSFLRFIPSDTDSVLVFGEFQIVNIGSVSDDYIYKIETQGTHCTAVDVSPSGQVIALADESGCLHVFVNRAEPIFVENARPLLMPDPMDISIPIGFDDVDTPLSAVPLPMTGVSSLSEWPAEFSKRTFRRQLPIPQEVLKAMKTTEFVGYAPNVLGMRRNQVSYHLKPPSTEHGGNDLTNENSFSRDENVQKIPEHYRKCRKEYKNYHHIPAMANVRSPDLGNMMMGLEAPLRNSYVNSMLLALYWVVPLRNTLLSHLCSRQFCLSCELSFLFSMLNRNPVDFSCNSNNFIRSFRTLPEAFALGLVLNDKVDMPKENDDYKSLIQNFCRFILRHINSELKDERLLVKPKPKIQPDHLAIQVKVATPNSELSASVEAIETTTPKAEIDSTRQHFIAKDECQHESSALATSSSDITDTAGGIDFLFTMSLENITRCRCGVESAHHPGSSFVCTLSYPSHVLESTEAVTFETILENSLCLEQNTHAWCQKCLKFEVAKHYKRIQSLPDVLCINCNIDSDKVKQFWIAQQAYLNPETVEVDVAEKEFAEFLCSSNRETDPVNVDFVLDEESMDVENTWLPLHMTVRRLQDGRVVVARKRIANSSSPEPEAKDYILSSVITCIETNNSGHLVTCVNLPCNTDRQWFLINETHVKQISHKDAIKFDVNWKTPCVLFYSRLDLEKRHRVEVQNPIDERVFFQENVATPVSSGSSMGCSSQMNQIEPPRYLPKRGDLVAMDAEFVTLNLEEAEVRSDGRKLTLKPSLLLAARVTCIYGSGPLKGTPIFDNYIITREHISDYQTKFSGIKPGDLDPTTSNKNTLVAMKTVYLKLRYFVDNGIKFVGHGLQNDFKVPPEQTVDTVELFRLPRRRLISLRFLAWFFLNIRIQSNTHDSAEDAHSALVLYERRSYSI
;
A
#
# COMPACT_ATOMS: atom_id res chain seq x y z
N MET A 1 -30.75 61.64 42.00
CA MET A 1 -29.53 61.70 41.15
C MET A 1 -28.34 61.42 42.03
N LYS A 2 -27.46 60.48 41.68
CA LYS A 2 -26.08 60.47 42.19
C LYS A 2 -25.39 61.71 41.61
N MET A 3 -24.64 62.47 42.41
CA MET A 3 -23.72 63.47 41.85
C MET A 3 -22.51 62.71 41.34
N PHE A 4 -22.18 62.89 40.07
CA PHE A 4 -20.91 62.44 39.49
C PHE A 4 -19.89 63.56 39.75
N PRO A 5 -18.82 63.32 40.54
CA PRO A 5 -17.70 64.24 40.61
C PRO A 5 -16.90 64.15 39.31
N ASP A 6 -16.46 65.28 38.76
CA ASP A 6 -15.71 65.30 37.51
C ASP A 6 -14.46 64.39 37.59
N GLY A 7 -14.34 63.45 36.65
CA GLY A 7 -13.26 62.45 36.61
C GLY A 7 -13.47 61.17 37.44
N HIS A 8 -14.48 61.11 38.31
CA HIS A 8 -14.69 59.97 39.21
C HIS A 8 -15.76 58.98 38.72
N PHE A 9 -15.49 57.69 38.89
CA PHE A 9 -16.43 56.61 38.58
C PHE A 9 -17.32 56.26 39.78
N VAL A 10 -18.54 55.81 39.54
CA VAL A 10 -19.48 55.37 40.58
C VAL A 10 -20.09 54.02 40.19
N LEU A 11 -20.15 53.09 41.14
CA LEU A 11 -20.83 51.80 40.94
C LEU A 11 -22.27 52.04 40.50
N LEU A 12 -22.64 51.55 39.32
CA LEU A 12 -23.99 51.63 38.77
C LEU A 12 -24.84 50.45 39.22
N ASN A 13 -24.35 49.24 38.95
CA ASN A 13 -25.05 47.99 39.19
C ASN A 13 -24.05 46.84 39.47
N SER A 14 -24.54 45.79 40.12
CA SER A 14 -23.86 44.51 40.34
C SER A 14 -24.84 43.40 39.95
N ILE A 15 -24.52 42.59 38.94
CA ILE A 15 -25.38 41.47 38.51
C ILE A 15 -24.63 40.15 38.64
N VAL A 16 -25.34 39.06 38.93
CA VAL A 16 -24.78 37.71 38.80
C VAL A 16 -24.93 37.30 37.33
N ASP A 17 -23.85 36.84 36.69
CA ASP A 17 -23.97 36.22 35.37
C ASP A 17 -24.78 34.92 35.50
N SER A 18 -25.71 34.73 34.59
CA SER A 18 -26.61 33.56 34.53
C SER A 18 -26.07 32.48 33.58
N ALA A 19 -24.77 32.51 33.30
CA ALA A 19 -24.04 31.56 32.49
C ALA A 19 -23.66 30.31 33.29
N GLY A 20 -24.48 29.26 33.20
CA GLY A 20 -24.21 27.98 33.86
C GLY A 20 -24.59 27.96 35.35
N SER A 21 -24.33 26.82 36.00
CA SER A 21 -24.76 26.55 37.38
C SER A 21 -23.63 26.55 38.41
N SER A 22 -22.39 26.78 37.96
CA SER A 22 -21.19 26.52 38.79
C SER A 22 -19.92 27.30 38.39
N GLY A 23 -19.78 27.74 37.14
CA GLY A 23 -18.57 28.42 36.66
C GLY A 23 -18.51 29.91 36.99
N GLY A 24 -17.42 30.34 37.64
CA GLY A 24 -17.06 31.76 37.77
C GLY A 24 -16.73 32.40 36.41
N VAL A 25 -16.83 33.74 36.32
CA VAL A 25 -16.49 34.49 35.11
C VAL A 25 -14.97 34.60 34.99
N THR A 26 -14.41 34.19 33.85
CA THR A 26 -12.96 34.16 33.58
C THR A 26 -12.51 35.27 32.64
N ALA A 27 -13.39 35.72 31.73
CA ALA A 27 -13.10 36.78 30.77
C ALA A 27 -14.23 37.82 30.71
N VAL A 28 -13.86 39.10 30.57
CA VAL A 28 -14.76 40.23 30.36
C VAL A 28 -14.14 41.12 29.29
N ALA A 29 -14.92 41.54 28.29
CA ALA A 29 -14.47 42.52 27.30
C ALA A 29 -15.64 43.32 26.69
N PHE A 30 -15.41 44.60 26.42
CA PHE A 30 -16.36 45.44 25.67
C PHE A 30 -16.21 45.24 24.16
N ASP A 31 -17.35 45.12 23.46
CA ASP A 31 -17.39 45.05 22.01
C ASP A 31 -16.92 46.38 21.39
N SER A 32 -16.18 46.31 20.28
CA SER A 32 -15.67 47.49 19.58
C SER A 32 -16.64 48.06 18.53
N VAL A 33 -17.70 47.31 18.17
CA VAL A 33 -18.59 47.63 17.03
C VAL A 33 -20.05 47.85 17.46
N GLU A 34 -20.55 47.07 18.43
CA GLU A 34 -21.94 47.14 18.93
C GLU A 34 -21.97 47.54 20.41
N GLU A 35 -23.11 47.99 20.95
CA GLU A 35 -23.22 48.44 22.35
C GLU A 35 -23.36 47.25 23.34
N LEU A 36 -22.39 46.32 23.28
CA LEU A 36 -22.37 45.07 24.04
C LEU A 36 -21.16 44.98 24.97
N LEU A 37 -21.41 44.42 26.15
CA LEU A 37 -20.41 43.93 27.10
C LEU A 37 -20.49 42.40 27.11
N TRP A 38 -19.38 41.74 26.84
CA TRP A 38 -19.29 40.27 26.76
C TRP A 38 -18.61 39.69 28.00
N THR A 39 -19.18 38.60 28.51
CA THR A 39 -18.63 37.79 29.62
C THR A 39 -18.46 36.35 29.16
N GLY A 40 -17.39 35.71 29.64
CA GLY A 40 -17.10 34.30 29.42
C GLY A 40 -16.76 33.61 30.74
N ASN A 41 -17.24 32.38 30.94
CA ASN A 41 -17.05 31.64 32.18
C ASN A 41 -16.07 30.46 32.07
N ALA A 42 -15.71 29.89 33.21
CA ALA A 42 -14.86 28.70 33.32
C ALA A 42 -15.46 27.43 32.68
N GLU A 43 -16.75 27.43 32.32
CA GLU A 43 -17.44 26.32 31.64
C GLU A 43 -17.51 26.50 30.11
N GLY A 44 -16.89 27.55 29.54
CA GLY A 44 -16.90 27.83 28.09
C GLY A 44 -18.18 28.50 27.56
N HIS A 45 -19.07 28.91 28.47
CA HIS A 45 -20.30 29.63 28.15
C HIS A 45 -20.02 31.13 27.99
N VAL A 46 -20.74 31.77 27.06
CA VAL A 46 -20.57 33.20 26.73
C VAL A 46 -21.92 33.91 26.82
N THR A 47 -21.94 35.08 27.47
CA THR A 47 -23.12 35.97 27.61
C THR A 47 -22.78 37.35 27.05
N SER A 48 -23.78 38.03 26.47
CA SER A 48 -23.70 39.46 26.12
C SER A 48 -24.75 40.30 26.85
N TYR A 49 -24.36 41.51 27.22
CA TYR A 49 -25.16 42.48 27.95
C TYR A 49 -25.20 43.81 27.21
N HIS A 50 -26.40 44.31 26.93
CA HIS A 50 -26.63 45.56 26.22
C HIS A 50 -26.87 46.73 27.17
N GLY A 51 -26.16 47.84 26.91
CA GLY A 51 -26.38 49.16 27.49
C GLY A 51 -26.19 49.27 29.01
N SER A 52 -26.37 50.49 29.53
CA SER A 52 -26.18 50.82 30.96
C SER A 52 -27.09 50.05 31.93
N ALA A 53 -28.22 49.52 31.45
CA ALA A 53 -29.12 48.66 32.23
C ALA A 53 -28.65 47.20 32.35
N LEU A 54 -27.62 46.80 31.59
CA LEU A 54 -27.13 45.42 31.46
C LEU A 54 -28.27 44.43 31.11
N THR A 55 -29.06 44.77 30.10
CA THR A 55 -30.08 43.85 29.58
C THR A 55 -29.40 42.74 28.79
N LYS A 56 -29.52 41.49 29.25
CA LYS A 56 -28.96 40.30 28.60
C LYS A 56 -29.51 40.17 27.17
N TYR A 57 -28.63 40.10 26.18
CA TYR A 57 -28.96 40.06 24.75
C TYR A 57 -28.86 38.63 24.20
N THR A 58 -27.70 37.96 24.36
CA THR A 58 -27.52 36.55 24.01
C THR A 58 -26.82 35.76 25.13
N SER A 59 -27.07 34.46 25.18
CA SER A 59 -26.27 33.47 25.92
C SER A 59 -26.16 32.19 25.10
N PHE A 60 -24.98 31.64 24.97
CA PHE A 60 -24.77 30.36 24.29
C PHE A 60 -23.48 29.68 24.78
N GLN A 61 -23.46 28.36 24.65
CA GLN A 61 -22.24 27.58 24.81
C GLN A 61 -21.34 27.87 23.61
N MET A 62 -20.13 28.36 23.83
CA MET A 62 -19.19 28.67 22.76
C MET A 62 -18.04 27.67 22.76
N LEU A 63 -17.28 27.62 23.85
CA LEU A 63 -16.16 26.71 24.07
C LEU A 63 -16.59 25.50 24.93
N ASP A 64 -15.72 24.51 25.02
CA ASP A 64 -15.93 23.27 25.79
C ASP A 64 -15.01 23.22 27.04
N ASP A 65 -14.26 24.30 27.24
CA ASP A 65 -13.28 24.60 28.31
C ASP A 65 -13.31 26.12 28.55
N GLU A 66 -12.61 26.63 29.56
CA GLU A 66 -12.68 28.04 30.00
C GLU A 66 -12.46 29.09 28.89
N VAL A 67 -13.18 30.21 28.99
CA VAL A 67 -12.99 31.37 28.10
C VAL A 67 -11.84 32.24 28.64
N ARG A 68 -10.73 32.31 27.89
CA ARG A 68 -9.49 33.00 28.33
C ARG A 68 -9.37 34.43 27.79
N ALA A 69 -9.71 34.62 26.50
CA ALA A 69 -9.66 35.93 25.87
C ALA A 69 -10.70 36.10 24.75
N PHE A 70 -11.14 37.33 24.53
CA PHE A 70 -12.05 37.72 23.44
C PHE A 70 -11.32 38.56 22.38
N TRP A 71 -11.82 38.52 21.15
CA TRP A 71 -11.50 39.47 20.09
C TRP A 71 -12.75 39.83 19.28
N PHE A 72 -12.83 41.07 18.81
CA PHE A 72 -14.00 41.60 18.12
C PHE A 72 -13.68 42.00 16.69
N SER A 73 -14.55 41.59 15.78
CA SER A 73 -14.46 41.86 14.34
C SER A 73 -15.81 42.34 13.80
N ASP A 74 -15.86 42.82 12.56
CA ASP A 74 -17.11 43.14 11.88
C ASP A 74 -18.00 41.88 11.64
N ALA A 75 -17.37 40.71 11.50
CA ALA A 75 -18.06 39.43 11.32
C ALA A 75 -18.68 38.89 12.63
N GLY A 76 -18.03 39.12 13.77
CA GLY A 76 -18.50 38.61 15.06
C GLY A 76 -17.48 38.64 16.18
N VAL A 77 -17.77 37.86 17.23
CA VAL A 77 -16.96 37.68 18.43
C VAL A 77 -16.15 36.40 18.29
N LEU A 78 -14.85 36.51 18.48
CA LEU A 78 -13.95 35.38 18.60
C LEU A 78 -13.60 35.16 20.08
N ALA A 79 -13.58 33.91 20.51
CA ALA A 79 -13.17 33.49 21.83
C ALA A 79 -12.03 32.46 21.73
N LEU A 80 -11.01 32.66 22.55
CA LEU A 80 -9.94 31.72 22.80
C LEU A 80 -10.25 30.93 24.08
N GLY A 81 -10.26 29.62 23.97
CA GLY A 81 -10.09 28.70 25.09
C GLY A 81 -8.73 28.00 24.99
N ARG A 82 -8.39 27.23 26.04
CA ARG A 82 -7.08 26.59 26.22
C ARG A 82 -6.48 25.92 24.98
N ASN A 83 -7.30 25.19 24.21
CA ASN A 83 -6.91 24.47 22.99
C ASN A 83 -7.87 24.68 21.80
N ALA A 84 -8.70 25.73 21.83
CA ALA A 84 -9.71 25.97 20.80
C ALA A 84 -9.93 27.47 20.52
N LEU A 85 -10.14 27.79 19.25
CA LEU A 85 -10.37 29.13 18.73
C LEU A 85 -11.69 29.11 17.95
N LYS A 86 -12.70 29.82 18.44
CA LYS A 86 -14.04 29.84 17.84
C LYS A 86 -14.47 31.26 17.54
N LEU A 87 -15.10 31.48 16.39
CA LEU A 87 -15.68 32.75 15.94
C LEU A 87 -17.18 32.53 15.75
N CYS A 88 -18.00 33.28 16.48
CA CYS A 88 -19.45 33.29 16.36
C CYS A 88 -19.93 34.69 15.96
N SER A 89 -21.05 34.77 15.23
CA SER A 89 -21.78 36.03 15.11
C SER A 89 -22.24 36.50 16.50
N ARG A 90 -22.51 37.79 16.65
CA ARG A 90 -23.05 38.38 17.91
C ARG A 90 -24.42 37.81 18.30
N GLN A 91 -25.08 37.07 17.40
CA GLN A 91 -26.33 36.34 17.63
C GLN A 91 -26.10 34.88 18.10
N GLY A 92 -24.86 34.40 18.17
CA GLY A 92 -24.51 33.04 18.59
C GLY A 92 -24.44 32.00 17.47
N MET A 93 -24.50 32.40 16.19
CA MET A 93 -24.29 31.46 15.08
C MET A 93 -22.78 31.23 14.87
N PRO A 94 -22.29 29.98 14.87
CA PRO A 94 -20.87 29.70 14.62
C PRO A 94 -20.50 30.00 13.16
N ILE A 95 -19.36 30.69 12.98
CA ILE A 95 -18.78 31.06 11.68
C ILE A 95 -17.54 30.21 11.42
N LEU A 96 -16.64 30.11 12.41
CA LEU A 96 -15.44 29.28 12.37
C LEU A 96 -15.24 28.60 13.73
N SER A 97 -14.78 27.35 13.73
CA SER A 97 -14.44 26.60 14.93
C SER A 97 -13.20 25.76 14.66
N TYR A 98 -12.08 26.13 15.28
CA TYR A 98 -10.81 25.43 15.15
C TYR A 98 -10.36 24.86 16.50
N ASN A 99 -10.03 23.57 16.53
CA ASN A 99 -9.53 22.88 17.73
C ASN A 99 -8.09 22.43 17.46
N PHE A 100 -7.15 22.82 18.32
CA PHE A 100 -5.75 22.45 18.18
C PHE A 100 -5.55 21.01 18.70
N LEU A 101 -5.14 20.11 17.80
CA LEU A 101 -5.03 18.66 18.08
C LEU A 101 -3.73 18.24 18.80
N PHE A 102 -2.87 19.20 19.16
CA PHE A 102 -1.59 18.95 19.83
C PHE A 102 -1.81 18.97 21.35
N GLU A 103 -1.60 17.83 22.03
CA GLU A 103 -1.90 17.66 23.46
C GLU A 103 -1.12 18.61 24.39
N ASP A 104 0.02 19.16 23.93
CA ASP A 104 0.91 20.04 24.71
C ASP A 104 0.61 21.55 24.58
N MET A 105 -0.31 21.99 23.71
CA MET A 105 -0.59 23.42 23.46
C MET A 105 -1.61 24.00 24.46
N GLN A 106 -1.30 25.12 25.12
CA GLN A 106 -2.15 25.74 26.15
C GLN A 106 -2.12 27.27 26.05
N PHE A 107 -2.95 27.83 25.17
CA PHE A 107 -2.94 29.26 24.86
C PHE A 107 -3.57 30.10 25.98
N GLU A 108 -2.85 31.13 26.43
CA GLU A 108 -3.32 32.10 27.43
C GLU A 108 -3.71 33.44 26.79
N CYS A 109 -3.02 33.85 25.72
CA CYS A 109 -3.19 35.17 25.12
C CYS A 109 -3.35 35.12 23.60
N LEU A 110 -4.08 36.12 23.07
CA LEU A 110 -4.23 36.39 21.64
C LEU A 110 -3.93 37.86 21.35
N VAL A 111 -3.50 38.16 20.14
CA VAL A 111 -3.48 39.52 19.59
C VAL A 111 -3.65 39.50 18.07
N LEU A 112 -4.11 40.60 17.48
CA LEU A 112 -4.10 40.79 16.03
C LEU A 112 -2.68 41.18 15.55
N ASN A 113 -2.24 40.66 14.40
CA ASN A 113 -1.03 41.12 13.77
C ASN A 113 -1.23 42.55 13.20
N PRO A 114 -0.41 43.55 13.58
CA PRO A 114 -0.62 44.93 13.13
C PRO A 114 -0.24 45.19 11.66
N LEU A 115 0.45 44.26 10.99
CA LEU A 115 0.89 44.40 9.59
C LEU A 115 0.24 43.39 8.63
N LEU A 116 -0.27 42.27 9.13
CA LEU A 116 -0.95 41.24 8.35
C LEU A 116 -2.45 41.24 8.65
N GLN A 117 -3.27 41.54 7.64
CA GLN A 117 -4.73 41.53 7.78
C GLN A 117 -5.25 40.13 8.13
N ASN A 118 -6.22 40.05 9.03
CA ASN A 118 -6.90 38.82 9.43
C ASN A 118 -5.98 37.69 9.96
N VAL A 119 -4.75 38.00 10.37
CA VAL A 119 -3.83 37.07 11.05
C VAL A 119 -3.82 37.37 12.55
N LEU A 120 -4.23 36.38 13.35
CA LEU A 120 -4.07 36.40 14.80
C LEU A 120 -2.73 35.78 15.21
N VAL A 121 -2.23 36.16 16.38
CA VAL A 121 -1.03 35.61 17.01
C VAL A 121 -1.43 35.09 18.40
N LEU A 122 -1.18 33.81 18.66
CA LEU A 122 -1.62 33.08 19.85
C LEU A 122 -0.40 32.64 20.68
N GLY A 123 -0.36 33.02 21.95
CA GLY A 123 0.69 32.71 22.92
C GLY A 123 0.15 31.95 24.13
N GLY A 124 1.04 31.28 24.86
CA GLY A 124 0.71 30.54 26.08
C GLY A 124 1.96 30.04 26.80
N PHE A 125 1.79 29.11 27.74
CA PHE A 125 2.93 28.55 28.50
C PHE A 125 3.79 27.55 27.71
N GLN A 126 3.39 27.16 26.51
CA GLN A 126 4.18 26.30 25.63
C GLN A 126 5.35 27.07 24.96
N PRO A 127 6.46 26.39 24.58
CA PRO A 127 7.61 26.99 23.89
C PRO A 127 7.35 27.26 22.39
N THR A 128 6.14 27.70 22.06
CA THR A 128 5.73 28.07 20.69
C THR A 128 4.68 29.18 20.70
N VAL A 129 4.75 30.03 19.66
CA VAL A 129 3.71 31.00 19.31
C VAL A 129 3.13 30.60 17.96
N ILE A 130 1.81 30.71 17.79
CA ILE A 130 1.14 30.39 16.52
C ILE A 130 0.63 31.66 15.86
N MET A 131 0.97 31.86 14.58
CA MET A 131 0.25 32.78 13.71
C MET A 131 -0.87 32.01 13.00
N PHE A 132 -2.11 32.49 13.10
CA PHE A 132 -3.33 31.85 12.59
C PHE A 132 -4.05 32.79 11.61
N GLY A 133 -4.18 32.38 10.34
CA GLY A 133 -4.90 33.15 9.32
C GLY A 133 -6.40 32.85 9.32
N LEU A 134 -7.25 33.83 9.64
CA LEU A 134 -8.71 33.64 9.79
C LEU A 134 -9.44 33.26 8.49
N GLU A 135 -8.90 33.60 7.31
CA GLU A 135 -9.55 33.36 6.02
C GLU A 135 -9.30 31.95 5.46
N VAL A 136 -8.06 31.45 5.60
CA VAL A 136 -7.63 30.15 5.04
C VAL A 136 -7.48 29.06 6.12
N ALA A 137 -7.56 29.44 7.41
CA ALA A 137 -7.23 28.60 8.57
C ALA A 137 -5.77 28.06 8.57
N GLU A 138 -4.86 28.80 7.92
CA GLU A 138 -3.42 28.50 7.91
C GLU A 138 -2.77 28.75 9.28
N ILE A 139 -1.77 27.93 9.59
CA ILE A 139 -1.03 27.93 10.85
C ILE A 139 0.47 27.97 10.55
N VAL A 140 1.14 29.01 11.05
CA VAL A 140 2.60 29.07 11.13
C VAL A 140 3.01 28.97 12.59
N VAL A 141 3.70 27.88 12.93
CA VAL A 141 4.23 27.64 14.28
C VAL A 141 5.65 28.21 14.38
N LEU A 142 5.87 29.04 15.39
CA LEU A 142 7.12 29.72 15.66
C LEU A 142 7.67 29.25 17.01
N VAL A 143 8.97 29.02 17.11
CA VAL A 143 9.63 28.57 18.35
C VAL A 143 9.82 29.76 19.29
N GLU A 144 9.50 29.58 20.57
CA GLU A 144 9.61 30.61 21.60
C GLU A 144 9.95 30.00 22.98
N SER A 145 10.18 30.80 24.03
CA SER A 145 10.24 30.24 25.40
C SER A 145 8.85 29.98 25.98
N ASP A 146 7.99 31.00 25.89
CA ASP A 146 6.65 31.12 26.48
C ASP A 146 6.08 32.49 26.07
N CYS A 147 4.77 32.71 26.24
CA CYS A 147 4.17 34.04 26.19
C CYS A 147 2.89 34.12 27.02
N VAL A 148 2.98 34.73 28.20
CA VAL A 148 1.87 34.86 29.16
C VAL A 148 0.90 35.96 28.72
N VAL A 149 1.43 37.10 28.26
CA VAL A 149 0.66 38.26 27.80
C VAL A 149 1.25 38.76 26.49
N MET A 150 0.40 39.09 25.51
CA MET A 150 0.82 39.66 24.23
C MET A 150 -0.01 40.90 23.90
N LYS A 151 0.62 41.94 23.35
CA LYS A 151 -0.05 43.16 22.87
C LYS A 151 0.61 43.64 21.57
N SER A 152 -0.12 44.41 20.76
CA SER A 152 0.33 44.93 19.47
C SER A 152 0.40 46.46 19.48
N THR A 153 1.45 47.02 18.89
CA THR A 153 1.52 48.42 18.45
C THR A 153 1.34 48.49 16.93
N GLU A 154 1.19 49.67 16.34
CA GLU A 154 1.11 49.87 14.88
C GLU A 154 2.26 49.24 14.06
N LYS A 155 3.39 48.89 14.70
CA LYS A 155 4.64 48.50 14.02
C LYS A 155 5.36 47.28 14.62
N MET A 156 5.03 46.90 15.85
CA MET A 156 5.73 45.87 16.61
C MET A 156 4.74 45.04 17.44
N LEU A 157 4.98 43.73 17.49
CA LEU A 157 4.39 42.85 18.50
C LEU A 157 5.23 42.92 19.77
N ILE A 158 4.60 42.76 20.93
CA ILE A 158 5.27 42.79 22.23
C ILE A 158 4.81 41.56 23.02
N THR A 159 5.75 40.71 23.41
CA THR A 159 5.51 39.47 24.18
C THR A 159 6.04 39.61 25.61
N GLY A 160 5.20 39.30 26.59
CA GLY A 160 5.55 39.24 28.00
C GLY A 160 5.75 37.80 28.47
N HIS A 161 6.83 37.58 29.21
CA HIS A 161 7.33 36.26 29.59
C HIS A 161 7.21 36.01 31.11
N SER A 162 7.08 34.75 31.52
CA SER A 162 6.93 34.30 32.92
C SER A 162 8.19 34.52 33.78
N ASN A 163 9.30 34.94 33.17
CA ASN A 163 10.52 35.36 33.86
C ASN A 163 10.57 36.87 34.19
N GLY A 164 9.56 37.65 33.78
CA GLY A 164 9.52 39.11 34.00
C GLY A 164 10.09 39.96 32.84
N ASN A 165 10.54 39.32 31.76
CA ASN A 165 11.06 40.01 30.57
C ASN A 165 9.94 40.32 29.56
N ILE A 166 10.16 41.37 28.77
CA ILE A 166 9.29 41.82 27.70
C ILE A 166 10.12 41.95 26.41
N CYS A 167 9.70 41.24 25.37
CA CYS A 167 10.39 41.19 24.09
C CYS A 167 9.62 41.96 23.02
N LEU A 168 10.26 42.97 22.43
CA LEU A 168 9.78 43.69 21.25
C LEU A 168 10.10 42.87 19.99
N ARG A 169 9.13 42.68 19.08
CA ARG A 169 9.25 41.79 17.92
C ARG A 169 8.73 42.40 16.63
N ASN A 170 9.36 42.02 15.52
CA ASN A 170 8.90 42.34 14.18
C ASN A 170 7.65 41.50 13.82
N PRO A 171 6.50 42.12 13.44
CA PRO A 171 5.28 41.37 13.15
C PRO A 171 5.32 40.46 11.92
N LEU A 172 6.30 40.62 11.01
CA LEU A 172 6.35 39.88 9.74
C LEU A 172 7.09 38.54 9.83
N ASN A 173 8.13 38.46 10.67
CA ASN A 173 8.99 37.27 10.81
C ASN A 173 9.20 36.85 12.28
N PHE A 174 8.50 37.51 13.22
CA PHE A 174 8.55 37.32 14.67
C PHE A 174 9.94 37.48 15.33
N SER A 175 10.93 38.01 14.61
CA SER A 175 12.29 38.15 15.14
C SER A 175 12.35 39.15 16.28
N LEU A 176 13.06 38.79 17.35
CA LEU A 176 13.38 39.67 18.47
C LEU A 176 14.10 40.95 17.97
N LEU A 177 13.56 42.10 18.34
CA LEU A 177 14.14 43.42 18.10
C LEU A 177 14.91 43.91 19.32
N GLN A 178 14.32 43.78 20.51
CA GLN A 178 14.93 44.16 21.79
C GLN A 178 14.23 43.45 22.95
N GLU A 179 14.98 43.15 24.00
CA GLU A 179 14.51 42.59 25.27
C GLU A 179 14.55 43.65 26.38
N LEU A 180 13.57 43.64 27.29
CA LEU A 180 13.43 44.54 28.43
C LEU A 180 13.15 43.74 29.70
N ASN A 181 14.03 43.86 30.70
CA ASN A 181 13.87 43.19 31.99
C ASN A 181 13.02 44.11 32.90
N ALA A 182 11.72 43.84 33.01
CA ALA A 182 10.79 44.72 33.73
C ALA A 182 10.65 44.34 35.21
N HIS A 183 10.52 43.04 35.52
CA HIS A 183 10.38 42.50 36.87
C HIS A 183 11.40 41.36 37.10
N SER A 184 11.62 40.95 38.37
CA SER A 184 12.56 39.86 38.70
C SER A 184 11.91 38.49 38.90
N GLY A 185 10.58 38.45 38.85
CA GLY A 185 9.75 37.25 38.75
C GLY A 185 8.68 37.47 37.67
N SER A 186 7.61 36.67 37.66
CA SER A 186 6.62 36.71 36.58
C SER A 186 6.01 38.09 36.35
N LEU A 187 5.79 38.43 35.09
CA LEU A 187 4.91 39.50 34.66
C LEU A 187 3.44 39.11 34.99
N SER A 188 2.58 40.08 35.31
CA SER A 188 1.13 39.86 35.48
C SER A 188 0.31 40.45 34.35
N ASP A 189 0.50 41.74 34.03
CA ASP A 189 -0.10 42.40 32.87
C ASP A 189 0.78 43.57 32.41
N PHE A 190 0.58 44.02 31.17
CA PHE A 190 1.19 45.24 30.67
C PHE A 190 0.29 45.94 29.66
N VAL A 191 0.36 47.26 29.64
CA VAL A 191 -0.42 48.11 28.73
C VAL A 191 0.46 49.09 27.98
N ILE A 192 0.04 49.42 26.77
CA ILE A 192 0.73 50.34 25.87
C ILE A 192 -0.26 51.38 25.39
N ARG A 193 0.15 52.66 25.40
CA ARG A 193 -0.61 53.75 24.76
C ARG A 193 0.35 54.82 24.28
N GLY A 194 0.30 55.13 22.98
CA GLY A 194 1.25 56.03 22.34
C GLY A 194 2.69 55.52 22.49
N SER A 195 3.54 56.29 23.19
CA SER A 195 4.92 55.95 23.49
C SER A 195 5.13 55.23 24.83
N HIS A 196 4.13 55.13 25.69
CA HIS A 196 4.30 54.59 27.05
C HIS A 196 3.94 53.10 27.09
N LEU A 197 4.89 52.29 27.58
CA LEU A 197 4.69 50.92 28.05
C LEU A 197 4.69 50.94 29.59
N VAL A 198 3.67 50.36 30.20
CA VAL A 198 3.47 50.32 31.66
C VAL A 198 3.23 48.87 32.07
N THR A 199 3.95 48.39 33.08
CA THR A 199 4.01 46.97 33.45
C THR A 199 3.80 46.78 34.95
N CYS A 200 3.21 45.63 35.29
CA CYS A 200 3.18 45.12 36.65
C CYS A 200 3.52 43.62 36.68
N GLY A 201 3.90 43.13 37.86
CA GLY A 201 4.33 41.76 38.05
C GLY A 201 4.76 41.50 39.49
N PHE A 202 5.58 40.47 39.64
CA PHE A 202 6.06 39.99 40.93
C PHE A 202 7.59 40.08 41.00
N SER A 203 8.12 40.50 42.14
CA SER A 203 9.52 40.26 42.49
C SER A 203 9.67 38.95 43.25
N GLN A 204 10.58 38.08 42.80
CA GLN A 204 10.94 36.88 43.54
C GLN A 204 11.78 37.25 44.78
N ARG A 205 11.44 36.67 45.94
CA ARG A 205 12.17 36.81 47.21
C ARG A 205 12.33 35.43 47.85
N ASP A 206 13.56 34.96 47.93
CA ASP A 206 13.88 33.57 48.26
C ASP A 206 13.12 32.59 47.34
N GLU A 207 12.14 31.83 47.85
CA GLU A 207 11.27 30.95 47.04
C GLU A 207 9.85 31.50 46.80
N ASP A 208 9.47 32.61 47.45
CA ASP A 208 8.13 33.22 47.31
C ASP A 208 8.11 34.36 46.28
N TYR A 209 6.96 34.55 45.62
CA TYR A 209 6.69 35.69 44.74
C TYR A 209 5.90 36.78 45.46
N SER A 210 6.46 37.99 45.55
CA SER A 210 5.76 39.16 46.09
C SER A 210 5.33 40.11 44.98
N CYS A 211 4.05 40.50 44.95
CA CYS A 211 3.54 41.49 43.99
C CYS A 211 4.23 42.85 44.22
N ASP A 212 4.70 43.48 43.14
CA ASP A 212 5.43 44.75 43.23
C ASP A 212 4.48 45.93 43.47
N PRO A 213 4.65 46.74 44.55
CA PRO A 213 3.77 47.87 44.87
C PRO A 213 4.10 49.13 44.04
N PHE A 214 4.56 48.94 42.81
CA PHE A 214 4.92 49.99 41.87
C PHE A 214 4.75 49.50 40.43
N LEU A 215 4.37 50.42 39.54
CA LEU A 215 4.38 50.21 38.09
C LEU A 215 5.77 50.52 37.55
N VAL A 216 6.28 49.69 36.65
CA VAL A 216 7.50 50.01 35.88
C VAL A 216 7.07 50.60 34.54
N LEU A 217 7.74 51.68 34.13
CA LEU A 217 7.38 52.45 32.93
C LEU A 217 8.56 52.52 31.95
N HIS A 218 8.27 52.45 30.66
CA HIS A 218 9.25 52.57 29.58
C HIS A 218 8.72 53.49 28.47
N ASP A 219 9.59 54.33 27.91
CA ASP A 219 9.32 55.06 26.66
C ASP A 219 9.76 54.21 25.47
N LEU A 220 8.82 53.75 24.64
CA LEU A 220 9.07 52.90 23.46
C LEU A 220 9.81 53.61 22.32
N ARG A 221 10.02 54.94 22.38
CA ARG A 221 10.76 55.72 21.36
C ARG A 221 12.26 55.69 21.59
N THR A 222 12.68 55.65 22.85
CA THR A 222 14.08 55.57 23.30
C THR A 222 14.41 54.20 23.91
N VAL A 223 13.38 53.37 24.10
CA VAL A 223 13.38 52.06 24.77
C VAL A 223 14.11 52.10 26.12
N SER A 224 13.79 53.13 26.90
CA SER A 224 14.44 53.45 28.18
C SER A 224 13.42 53.48 29.33
N ALA A 225 13.80 52.92 30.48
CA ALA A 225 13.00 52.99 31.69
C ALA A 225 12.80 54.44 32.18
N ILE A 226 11.59 54.75 32.62
CA ILE A 226 11.17 55.96 33.32
C ILE A 226 11.16 55.63 34.83
N ALA A 227 11.16 56.64 35.71
CA ALA A 227 11.01 56.41 37.15
C ALA A 227 9.70 55.65 37.45
N PRO A 228 9.72 54.58 38.26
CA PRO A 228 8.54 53.80 38.59
C PRO A 228 7.56 54.59 39.46
N VAL A 229 6.27 54.34 39.27
CA VAL A 229 5.18 54.99 40.02
C VAL A 229 4.68 54.03 41.10
N ASN A 230 4.81 54.41 42.37
CA ASN A 230 4.29 53.62 43.48
C ASN A 230 2.76 53.59 43.46
N VAL A 231 2.16 52.48 43.87
CA VAL A 231 0.69 52.30 43.93
C VAL A 231 0.27 51.89 45.34
N LEU A 232 -0.98 52.20 45.72
CA LEU A 232 -1.52 51.92 47.05
C LEU A 232 -2.20 50.54 47.13
N VAL A 233 -2.36 49.88 45.98
CA VAL A 233 -3.05 48.61 45.77
C VAL A 233 -2.09 47.62 45.09
N GLN A 234 -2.33 46.31 45.23
CA GLN A 234 -1.50 45.28 44.58
C GLN A 234 -1.88 45.14 43.10
N PRO A 235 -1.00 45.47 42.13
CA PRO A 235 -1.36 45.50 40.71
C PRO A 235 -1.42 44.10 40.07
N SER A 236 -2.63 43.58 39.83
CA SER A 236 -2.85 42.34 39.07
C SER A 236 -3.09 42.57 37.58
N PHE A 237 -3.88 43.58 37.23
CA PHE A 237 -4.22 43.95 35.85
C PHE A 237 -4.10 45.45 35.62
N LEU A 238 -3.85 45.85 34.37
CA LEU A 238 -3.72 47.26 33.96
C LEU A 238 -4.63 47.57 32.77
N ARG A 239 -5.24 48.75 32.73
CA ARG A 239 -5.95 49.27 31.54
C ARG A 239 -5.71 50.78 31.42
N PHE A 240 -5.45 51.31 30.22
CA PHE A 240 -5.55 52.76 30.01
C PHE A 240 -7.02 53.17 29.87
N ILE A 241 -7.40 54.34 30.38
CA ILE A 241 -8.75 54.88 30.20
C ILE A 241 -8.81 55.59 28.83
N PRO A 242 -9.63 55.17 27.84
CA PRO A 242 -9.57 55.74 26.49
C PRO A 242 -9.80 57.25 26.37
N SER A 243 -10.44 57.89 27.36
CA SER A 243 -10.70 59.34 27.41
C SER A 243 -9.56 60.18 28.01
N ASP A 244 -8.51 59.57 28.57
CA ASP A 244 -7.33 60.24 29.14
C ASP A 244 -6.05 59.53 28.67
N THR A 245 -5.04 60.25 28.21
CA THR A 245 -3.81 59.62 27.71
C THR A 245 -2.91 59.09 28.81
N ASP A 246 -2.98 59.69 30.00
CA ASP A 246 -1.95 59.54 31.03
C ASP A 246 -2.49 58.81 32.28
N SER A 247 -3.80 58.58 32.38
CA SER A 247 -4.41 57.81 33.46
C SER A 247 -4.50 56.31 33.16
N VAL A 248 -3.82 55.51 33.97
CA VAL A 248 -3.90 54.06 34.01
C VAL A 248 -4.78 53.61 35.17
N LEU A 249 -5.75 52.76 34.88
CA LEU A 249 -6.40 51.92 35.87
C LEU A 249 -5.44 50.83 36.32
N VAL A 250 -5.18 50.82 37.63
CA VAL A 250 -4.47 49.78 38.36
C VAL A 250 -5.49 48.96 39.14
N PHE A 251 -5.44 47.64 39.00
CA PHE A 251 -6.44 46.76 39.58
C PHE A 251 -5.89 45.85 40.68
N GLY A 252 -6.71 45.64 41.72
CA GLY A 252 -6.39 45.00 43.00
C GLY A 252 -7.55 45.24 43.97
N GLU A 253 -7.42 46.18 44.91
CA GLU A 253 -8.51 47.16 45.06
C GLU A 253 -8.39 48.15 43.88
N PHE A 254 -9.47 48.69 43.34
CA PHE A 254 -9.42 49.52 42.12
C PHE A 254 -8.80 50.90 42.44
N GLN A 255 -7.76 51.32 41.69
CA GLN A 255 -7.15 52.65 41.79
C GLN A 255 -6.91 53.23 40.38
N ILE A 256 -7.22 54.51 40.16
CA ILE A 256 -6.83 55.23 38.94
C ILE A 256 -5.60 56.08 39.26
N VAL A 257 -4.54 55.91 38.47
CA VAL A 257 -3.23 56.54 38.68
C VAL A 257 -2.86 57.36 37.46
N ASN A 258 -2.56 58.65 37.63
CA ASN A 258 -2.07 59.50 36.56
C ASN A 258 -0.53 59.43 36.48
N ILE A 259 0.00 59.15 35.29
CA ILE A 259 1.43 58.99 35.05
C ILE A 259 2.14 60.35 34.86
N GLY A 260 1.43 61.33 34.28
CA GLY A 260 1.98 62.66 33.98
C GLY A 260 2.00 63.62 35.17
N SER A 261 1.23 63.35 36.23
CA SER A 261 1.08 64.26 37.37
C SER A 261 0.80 63.53 38.69
N VAL A 262 1.32 64.06 39.79
CA VAL A 262 1.05 63.55 41.14
C VAL A 262 -0.30 64.10 41.60
N SER A 263 -1.37 63.38 41.25
CA SER A 263 -2.75 63.63 41.70
C SER A 263 -3.03 63.05 43.10
N ASP A 264 -4.11 63.48 43.74
CA ASP A 264 -4.63 62.80 44.94
C ASP A 264 -5.18 61.41 44.55
N ASP A 265 -4.55 60.34 45.03
CA ASP A 265 -4.92 58.95 44.73
C ASP A 265 -6.23 58.54 45.41
N TYR A 266 -7.26 58.22 44.60
CA TYR A 266 -8.53 57.67 45.07
C TYR A 266 -8.62 56.15 44.84
N ILE A 267 -8.73 55.40 45.93
CA ILE A 267 -9.03 53.96 45.93
C ILE A 267 -10.54 53.74 45.98
N TYR A 268 -11.06 52.90 45.09
CA TYR A 268 -12.46 52.54 45.00
C TYR A 268 -12.66 51.13 45.54
N LYS A 269 -13.44 51.01 46.62
CA LYS A 269 -13.70 49.73 47.29
C LYS A 269 -14.88 49.01 46.64
N ILE A 270 -14.75 47.68 46.54
CA ILE A 270 -15.71 46.76 45.93
C ILE A 270 -16.10 45.72 46.98
N GLU A 271 -17.38 45.40 47.10
CA GLU A 271 -17.89 44.42 48.08
C GLU A 271 -17.92 42.99 47.49
N THR A 272 -16.76 42.43 47.11
CA THR A 272 -16.59 41.11 46.44
C THR A 272 -16.95 39.89 47.31
N GLN A 273 -17.59 40.11 48.46
CA GLN A 273 -17.91 39.11 49.49
C GLN A 273 -16.73 38.26 50.00
N GLY A 274 -15.48 38.68 49.71
CA GLY A 274 -14.26 37.95 50.05
C GLY A 274 -13.73 37.04 48.94
N THR A 275 -14.30 37.10 47.73
CA THR A 275 -13.76 36.45 46.53
C THR A 275 -12.78 37.35 45.78
N HIS A 276 -11.94 36.75 44.93
CA HIS A 276 -11.00 37.48 44.08
C HIS A 276 -11.67 37.95 42.78
N CYS A 277 -11.25 39.11 42.27
CA CYS A 277 -11.67 39.59 40.96
C CYS A 277 -10.80 39.00 39.85
N THR A 278 -11.45 38.45 38.83
CA THR A 278 -10.85 37.58 37.79
C THR A 278 -10.52 38.31 36.50
N ALA A 279 -11.34 39.30 36.12
CA ALA A 279 -11.17 40.05 34.88
C ALA A 279 -11.64 41.51 35.00
N VAL A 280 -11.00 42.38 34.22
CA VAL A 280 -11.31 43.81 34.10
C VAL A 280 -11.16 44.28 32.66
N ASP A 281 -12.12 45.09 32.22
CA ASP A 281 -12.00 45.83 30.97
C ASP A 281 -12.65 47.24 31.04
N VAL A 282 -12.21 48.13 30.15
CA VAL A 282 -12.64 49.53 30.07
C VAL A 282 -13.26 49.78 28.70
N SER A 283 -14.49 50.28 28.68
CA SER A 283 -15.23 50.57 27.45
C SER A 283 -14.45 51.50 26.49
N PRO A 284 -14.55 51.31 25.16
CA PRO A 284 -13.89 52.17 24.16
C PRO A 284 -14.16 53.67 24.32
N SER A 285 -15.31 54.06 24.88
CA SER A 285 -15.66 55.46 25.18
C SER A 285 -14.95 56.05 26.42
N GLY A 286 -14.34 55.22 27.27
CA GLY A 286 -13.83 55.61 28.59
C GLY A 286 -14.89 55.98 29.63
N GLN A 287 -16.17 55.69 29.38
CA GLN A 287 -17.28 56.09 30.26
C GLN A 287 -17.70 55.00 31.27
N VAL A 288 -17.40 53.75 30.95
CA VAL A 288 -17.79 52.54 31.69
C VAL A 288 -16.59 51.63 31.91
N ILE A 289 -16.54 50.98 33.08
CA ILE A 289 -15.58 49.94 33.45
C ILE A 289 -16.37 48.74 33.97
N ALA A 290 -16.00 47.54 33.51
CA ALA A 290 -16.61 46.28 33.92
C ALA A 290 -15.58 45.40 34.64
N LEU A 291 -16.00 44.81 35.76
CA LEU A 291 -15.18 44.01 36.66
C LEU A 291 -15.92 42.72 36.97
N ALA A 292 -15.26 41.57 36.86
CA ALA A 292 -15.81 40.27 37.26
C ALA A 292 -15.12 39.71 38.50
N ASP A 293 -15.87 38.94 39.29
CA ASP A 293 -15.35 38.12 40.38
C ASP A 293 -15.55 36.61 40.18
N GLU A 294 -14.80 35.84 40.98
CA GLU A 294 -14.81 34.38 41.03
C GLU A 294 -16.19 33.82 41.41
N SER A 295 -17.05 34.61 42.08
CA SER A 295 -18.44 34.23 42.37
C SER A 295 -19.39 34.33 41.17
N GLY A 296 -18.91 34.88 40.05
CA GLY A 296 -19.70 35.15 38.86
C GLY A 296 -20.45 36.49 38.91
N CYS A 297 -20.10 37.40 39.82
CA CYS A 297 -20.67 38.75 39.83
C CYS A 297 -19.92 39.67 38.87
N LEU A 298 -20.70 40.43 38.09
CA LEU A 298 -20.25 41.50 37.20
C LEU A 298 -20.62 42.85 37.82
N HIS A 299 -19.61 43.61 38.25
CA HIS A 299 -19.74 44.96 38.79
C HIS A 299 -19.44 45.99 37.69
N VAL A 300 -20.32 46.97 37.51
CA VAL A 300 -20.17 47.99 36.46
C VAL A 300 -20.12 49.39 37.05
N PHE A 301 -19.03 50.10 36.77
CA PHE A 301 -18.70 51.43 37.25
C PHE A 301 -18.80 52.44 36.11
N VAL A 302 -19.40 53.61 36.36
CA VAL A 302 -19.68 54.62 35.33
C VAL A 302 -19.35 56.04 35.79
N ASN A 303 -18.85 56.89 34.89
CA ASN A 303 -18.55 58.30 35.19
C ASN A 303 -19.63 59.29 34.71
N ARG A 304 -20.71 58.80 34.09
CA ARG A 304 -21.83 59.60 33.55
C ARG A 304 -23.20 58.99 33.89
N ALA A 305 -24.24 59.83 33.85
CA ALA A 305 -25.62 59.44 34.15
C ALA A 305 -26.26 58.55 33.06
N GLU A 306 -25.96 58.85 31.79
CA GLU A 306 -26.32 58.05 30.62
C GLU A 306 -25.01 57.68 29.89
N PRO A 307 -24.34 56.60 30.32
CA PRO A 307 -23.05 56.21 29.77
C PRO A 307 -23.23 55.24 28.59
N ILE A 308 -22.44 55.44 27.54
CA ILE A 308 -22.40 54.60 26.33
C ILE A 308 -21.10 53.79 26.27
N PHE A 309 -21.12 52.58 25.72
CA PHE A 309 -19.91 51.76 25.60
C PHE A 309 -19.03 52.17 24.40
N VAL A 310 -19.65 52.46 23.25
CA VAL A 310 -18.99 52.81 21.97
C VAL A 310 -19.64 54.08 21.41
N GLU A 311 -18.85 55.04 20.94
CA GLU A 311 -19.37 56.36 20.51
C GLU A 311 -20.20 56.32 19.21
N ASN A 312 -19.96 55.34 18.34
CA ASN A 312 -20.67 55.15 17.08
C ASN A 312 -21.12 53.68 16.92
N ALA A 313 -21.81 53.15 17.92
CA ALA A 313 -22.26 51.75 17.93
C ALA A 313 -23.18 51.43 16.74
N ARG A 314 -22.97 50.26 16.12
CA ARG A 314 -23.88 49.66 15.14
C ARG A 314 -25.21 49.27 15.83
N PRO A 315 -26.37 49.49 15.20
CA PRO A 315 -27.66 49.11 15.78
C PRO A 315 -27.81 47.59 15.89
N LEU A 316 -28.23 47.13 17.08
CA LEU A 316 -28.46 45.72 17.40
C LEU A 316 -29.66 45.13 16.64
N LEU A 317 -29.54 43.85 16.30
CA LEU A 317 -30.50 43.12 15.47
C LEU A 317 -31.38 42.23 16.35
N MET A 318 -32.50 42.79 16.80
CA MET A 318 -33.49 42.12 17.64
C MET A 318 -34.16 40.94 16.90
N PRO A 319 -34.62 39.89 17.62
CA PRO A 319 -35.32 38.76 17.00
C PRO A 319 -36.63 39.20 16.34
N ASP A 320 -36.93 38.59 15.19
CA ASP A 320 -38.16 38.83 14.44
C ASP A 320 -39.42 38.51 15.28
N PRO A 321 -40.53 39.25 15.08
CA PRO A 321 -41.79 38.94 15.74
C PRO A 321 -42.31 37.57 15.28
N MET A 322 -42.62 36.68 16.23
CA MET A 322 -43.18 35.37 15.92
C MET A 322 -44.59 35.49 15.34
N ASP A 323 -44.74 35.20 14.04
CA ASP A 323 -46.04 35.06 13.40
C ASP A 323 -46.82 33.89 14.02
N ILE A 324 -47.92 34.20 14.72
CA ILE A 324 -48.75 33.22 15.42
C ILE A 324 -49.64 32.47 14.42
N SER A 325 -49.04 31.51 13.73
CA SER A 325 -49.75 30.55 12.89
C SER A 325 -50.63 29.60 13.72
N ILE A 326 -51.78 29.20 13.17
CA ILE A 326 -52.65 28.20 13.79
C ILE A 326 -51.99 26.82 13.62
N PRO A 327 -51.88 26.00 14.68
CA PRO A 327 -51.29 24.66 14.56
C PRO A 327 -52.19 23.74 13.73
N ILE A 328 -51.76 23.42 12.51
CA ILE A 328 -52.39 22.46 11.61
C ILE A 328 -51.92 21.04 12.00
N GLY A 329 -52.86 20.09 12.08
CA GLY A 329 -52.53 18.69 12.33
C GLY A 329 -51.96 18.00 11.09
N PHE A 330 -51.02 17.06 11.25
CA PHE A 330 -50.44 16.32 10.12
C PHE A 330 -51.48 15.50 9.34
N ASP A 331 -52.54 15.06 10.03
CA ASP A 331 -53.66 14.31 9.46
C ASP A 331 -54.81 15.21 8.93
N ASP A 332 -54.63 16.53 8.90
CA ASP A 332 -55.61 17.45 8.31
C ASP A 332 -55.61 17.34 6.77
N VAL A 333 -56.79 17.07 6.21
CA VAL A 333 -57.01 16.90 4.76
C VAL A 333 -57.71 18.13 4.15
N ASP A 334 -58.29 19.00 4.98
CA ASP A 334 -59.01 20.20 4.53
C ASP A 334 -58.05 21.37 4.24
N THR A 335 -56.89 21.42 4.93
CA THR A 335 -55.85 22.44 4.68
C THR A 335 -54.81 21.95 3.66
N PRO A 336 -54.75 22.50 2.43
CA PRO A 336 -53.75 22.09 1.45
C PRO A 336 -52.35 22.62 1.80
N LEU A 337 -51.31 21.82 1.55
CA LEU A 337 -49.90 22.20 1.80
C LEU A 337 -49.46 23.51 1.11
N SER A 338 -50.16 23.94 0.05
CA SER A 338 -49.93 25.21 -0.64
C SER A 338 -50.54 26.44 0.06
N ALA A 339 -51.19 26.28 1.21
CA ALA A 339 -51.77 27.38 1.98
C ALA A 339 -50.70 28.29 2.61
N VAL A 340 -49.51 27.75 2.90
CA VAL A 340 -48.33 28.53 3.30
C VAL A 340 -47.50 28.84 2.04
N PRO A 341 -47.41 30.11 1.60
CA PRO A 341 -46.62 30.47 0.43
C PRO A 341 -45.11 30.36 0.72
N LEU A 342 -44.35 29.80 -0.22
CA LEU A 342 -42.89 29.81 -0.17
C LEU A 342 -42.37 31.23 -0.40
N PRO A 343 -41.46 31.77 0.45
CA PRO A 343 -40.85 33.06 0.22
C PRO A 343 -39.96 33.02 -1.03
N MET A 344 -40.07 34.02 -1.91
CA MET A 344 -39.26 34.12 -3.13
C MET A 344 -37.87 34.68 -2.81
N THR A 345 -36.99 33.82 -2.32
CA THR A 345 -35.62 34.19 -1.89
C THR A 345 -34.64 34.41 -3.04
N GLY A 346 -34.95 33.93 -4.25
CA GLY A 346 -34.06 34.01 -5.43
C GLY A 346 -32.88 33.03 -5.43
N VAL A 347 -32.78 32.14 -4.44
CA VAL A 347 -31.72 31.14 -4.30
C VAL A 347 -32.26 29.75 -4.67
N SER A 348 -31.39 28.84 -5.12
CA SER A 348 -31.70 27.42 -5.30
C SER A 348 -32.27 26.81 -4.02
N SER A 349 -33.37 26.08 -4.13
CA SER A 349 -34.07 25.50 -2.97
C SER A 349 -33.42 24.20 -2.50
N LEU A 350 -33.47 23.89 -1.20
CA LEU A 350 -32.96 22.63 -0.65
C LEU A 350 -33.64 21.38 -1.23
N SER A 351 -34.83 21.54 -1.83
CA SER A 351 -35.58 20.52 -2.58
C SER A 351 -35.06 20.28 -4.01
N GLU A 352 -34.08 21.04 -4.49
CA GLU A 352 -33.49 20.93 -5.83
C GLU A 352 -32.53 19.73 -5.93
N TRP A 353 -33.12 18.54 -6.08
CA TRP A 353 -32.39 17.28 -6.07
C TRP A 353 -31.65 17.02 -7.40
N PRO A 354 -30.33 16.71 -7.41
CA PRO A 354 -29.56 16.55 -8.64
C PRO A 354 -30.16 15.54 -9.62
N ALA A 355 -30.23 15.93 -10.90
CA ALA A 355 -30.90 15.19 -11.97
C ALA A 355 -30.36 13.76 -12.19
N GLU A 356 -29.16 13.45 -11.70
CA GLU A 356 -28.59 12.10 -11.70
C GLU A 356 -29.30 11.14 -10.74
N PHE A 357 -29.60 11.62 -9.54
CA PHE A 357 -30.22 10.83 -8.47
C PHE A 357 -31.74 10.73 -8.62
N SER A 358 -32.38 11.66 -9.33
CA SER A 358 -33.81 11.65 -9.67
C SER A 358 -34.20 10.58 -10.71
N LYS A 359 -33.25 9.80 -11.25
CA LYS A 359 -33.48 8.75 -12.25
C LYS A 359 -34.11 7.49 -11.62
N ARG A 360 -35.35 7.18 -12.02
CA ARG A 360 -36.18 6.07 -11.50
C ARG A 360 -35.67 4.67 -11.90
N THR A 361 -34.53 4.27 -11.33
CA THR A 361 -33.85 2.99 -11.60
C THR A 361 -34.42 1.84 -10.75
N PHE A 362 -34.75 0.71 -11.36
CA PHE A 362 -35.22 -0.48 -10.64
C PHE A 362 -34.04 -1.22 -9.98
N ARG A 363 -33.77 -0.92 -8.71
CA ARG A 363 -32.74 -1.59 -7.91
C ARG A 363 -33.30 -2.89 -7.31
N ARG A 364 -33.10 -4.01 -8.00
CA ARG A 364 -33.49 -5.35 -7.49
C ARG A 364 -32.68 -5.69 -6.24
N GLN A 365 -33.35 -6.18 -5.20
CA GLN A 365 -32.67 -6.70 -4.00
C GLN A 365 -31.78 -7.89 -4.37
N LEU A 366 -30.50 -7.84 -3.97
CA LEU A 366 -29.56 -8.95 -4.13
C LEU A 366 -30.01 -10.13 -3.22
N PRO A 367 -30.05 -11.37 -3.74
CA PRO A 367 -30.39 -12.53 -2.93
C PRO A 367 -29.30 -12.82 -1.90
N ILE A 368 -29.69 -13.32 -0.72
CA ILE A 368 -28.73 -13.73 0.32
C ILE A 368 -27.83 -14.84 -0.25
N PRO A 369 -26.49 -14.66 -0.27
CA PRO A 369 -25.58 -15.65 -0.85
C PRO A 369 -25.72 -17.02 -0.18
N GLN A 370 -25.71 -18.09 -0.99
CA GLN A 370 -25.98 -19.46 -0.50
C GLN A 370 -24.99 -19.93 0.57
N GLU A 371 -23.78 -19.37 0.62
CA GLU A 371 -22.77 -19.67 1.64
C GLU A 371 -23.21 -19.17 3.03
N VAL A 372 -23.81 -17.97 3.10
CA VAL A 372 -24.39 -17.42 4.32
C VAL A 372 -25.59 -18.26 4.76
N LEU A 373 -26.46 -18.67 3.82
CA LEU A 373 -27.59 -19.57 4.10
C LEU A 373 -27.15 -20.96 4.58
N LYS A 374 -26.01 -21.48 4.09
CA LYS A 374 -25.41 -22.76 4.56
C LYS A 374 -24.76 -22.63 5.94
N ALA A 375 -24.34 -21.44 6.34
CA ALA A 375 -23.77 -21.14 7.66
C ALA A 375 -24.81 -20.66 8.70
N MET A 376 -26.09 -20.60 8.31
CA MET A 376 -27.19 -20.03 9.10
C MET A 376 -27.66 -21.00 10.20
N LYS A 377 -27.52 -20.59 11.46
CA LYS A 377 -28.10 -21.28 12.63
C LYS A 377 -29.42 -20.61 13.00
N THR A 378 -30.53 -21.35 12.90
CA THR A 378 -31.86 -20.88 13.29
C THR A 378 -32.11 -21.13 14.78
N THR A 379 -32.49 -20.07 15.51
CA THR A 379 -33.11 -20.16 16.83
C THR A 379 -34.47 -19.47 16.77
N GLU A 380 -35.52 -20.21 17.15
CA GLU A 380 -36.93 -19.82 16.95
C GLU A 380 -37.22 -19.43 15.50
N PHE A 381 -37.54 -18.17 15.24
CA PHE A 381 -37.86 -17.63 13.91
C PHE A 381 -36.70 -16.84 13.26
N VAL A 382 -35.57 -16.68 13.94
CA VAL A 382 -34.43 -15.87 13.48
C VAL A 382 -33.22 -16.77 13.18
N GLY A 383 -32.63 -16.59 11.99
CA GLY A 383 -31.40 -17.28 11.62
C GLY A 383 -30.19 -16.36 11.67
N TYR A 384 -29.16 -16.79 12.40
CA TYR A 384 -27.91 -16.08 12.62
C TYR A 384 -26.79 -16.76 11.82
N ALA A 385 -26.10 -15.98 10.98
CA ALA A 385 -24.97 -16.46 10.17
C ALA A 385 -23.79 -15.47 10.30
N PRO A 386 -22.54 -15.94 10.35
CA PRO A 386 -21.37 -15.04 10.29
C PRO A 386 -21.28 -14.37 8.91
N ASN A 387 -20.93 -13.08 8.88
CA ASN A 387 -20.78 -12.31 7.64
C ASN A 387 -19.46 -12.66 6.92
N VAL A 388 -19.40 -13.85 6.32
CA VAL A 388 -18.23 -14.39 5.60
C VAL A 388 -17.84 -13.62 4.33
N LEU A 389 -18.65 -12.63 3.90
CA LEU A 389 -18.42 -11.83 2.70
C LEU A 389 -18.02 -10.37 2.99
N GLY A 390 -17.94 -9.96 4.26
CA GLY A 390 -17.49 -8.61 4.65
C GLY A 390 -18.38 -7.44 4.21
N MET A 391 -19.54 -7.71 3.60
CA MET A 391 -20.44 -6.68 3.07
C MET A 391 -20.97 -5.79 4.19
N ARG A 392 -20.93 -4.46 4.02
CA ARG A 392 -21.49 -3.51 5.01
C ARG A 392 -23.02 -3.50 4.93
N ARG A 393 -23.68 -3.27 6.07
CA ARG A 393 -25.15 -3.19 6.16
C ARG A 393 -25.68 -2.10 5.22
N ASN A 394 -26.72 -2.44 4.45
CA ASN A 394 -27.40 -1.56 3.48
C ASN A 394 -26.50 -0.97 2.37
N GLN A 395 -25.28 -1.49 2.15
CA GLN A 395 -24.41 -1.04 1.07
C GLN A 395 -24.98 -1.47 -0.31
N VAL A 396 -25.29 -0.48 -1.15
CA VAL A 396 -25.72 -0.69 -2.55
C VAL A 396 -24.73 0.01 -3.45
N SER A 397 -23.85 -0.75 -4.11
CA SER A 397 -22.88 -0.21 -5.06
C SER A 397 -23.57 0.57 -6.18
N TYR A 398 -23.06 1.77 -6.49
CA TYR A 398 -23.49 2.50 -7.67
C TYR A 398 -22.90 1.80 -8.91
N HIS A 399 -23.75 1.12 -9.69
CA HIS A 399 -23.35 0.60 -10.99
C HIS A 399 -23.18 1.75 -11.98
N LEU A 400 -22.01 2.41 -11.92
CA LEU A 400 -21.52 3.38 -12.91
C LEU A 400 -21.12 2.65 -14.21
N LYS A 401 -22.09 1.96 -14.82
CA LYS A 401 -21.97 1.56 -16.23
C LYS A 401 -22.03 2.84 -17.07
N PRO A 402 -21.09 3.06 -18.02
CA PRO A 402 -21.30 4.09 -19.03
C PRO A 402 -22.60 3.79 -19.80
N PRO A 403 -23.42 4.80 -20.12
CA PRO A 403 -24.75 4.60 -20.70
C PRO A 403 -24.65 4.21 -22.19
N SER A 404 -24.42 2.93 -22.46
CA SER A 404 -24.47 2.36 -23.82
C SER A 404 -25.25 1.04 -23.85
N THR A 405 -26.14 0.91 -24.84
CA THR A 405 -26.86 -0.31 -25.26
C THR A 405 -28.18 -0.71 -24.57
N GLU A 406 -29.04 0.26 -24.24
CA GLU A 406 -30.48 0.09 -24.46
C GLU A 406 -31.04 1.34 -25.17
N HIS A 407 -31.99 1.15 -26.09
CA HIS A 407 -32.44 2.09 -27.13
C HIS A 407 -31.42 2.31 -28.26
N GLY A 408 -31.90 2.21 -29.51
CA GLY A 408 -31.10 2.33 -30.71
C GLY A 408 -31.43 3.62 -31.48
N GLY A 409 -30.38 4.21 -32.05
CA GLY A 409 -30.43 5.30 -33.01
C GLY A 409 -29.12 5.28 -33.80
N ASN A 410 -29.17 5.62 -35.09
CA ASN A 410 -27.95 5.71 -35.91
C ASN A 410 -27.17 6.96 -35.51
N ASP A 411 -25.89 6.82 -35.22
CA ASP A 411 -24.85 7.63 -35.87
C ASP A 411 -23.45 7.01 -35.66
N LEU A 412 -22.77 6.71 -36.78
CA LEU A 412 -21.43 6.11 -36.82
C LEU A 412 -20.46 7.02 -37.60
N THR A 413 -20.39 8.30 -37.23
CA THR A 413 -19.35 9.24 -37.68
C THR A 413 -19.13 10.36 -36.66
N ASN A 414 -18.36 10.12 -35.59
CA ASN A 414 -17.49 11.12 -34.93
C ASN A 414 -16.71 10.50 -33.74
N GLU A 415 -15.65 9.75 -34.01
CA GLU A 415 -14.58 9.58 -33.02
C GLU A 415 -13.72 10.85 -32.96
N ASN A 416 -14.23 11.93 -32.36
CA ASN A 416 -13.45 13.10 -31.88
C ASN A 416 -14.27 14.15 -31.09
N SER A 417 -15.14 13.71 -30.17
CA SER A 417 -15.79 14.63 -29.21
C SER A 417 -16.21 13.95 -27.90
N PHE A 418 -15.25 13.39 -27.16
CA PHE A 418 -15.46 13.18 -25.73
C PHE A 418 -15.32 14.53 -25.02
N SER A 419 -16.31 14.89 -24.21
CA SER A 419 -16.23 16.01 -23.27
C SER A 419 -15.02 15.83 -22.34
N ARG A 420 -14.34 16.93 -22.02
CA ARG A 420 -13.27 16.93 -21.04
C ARG A 420 -13.85 16.90 -19.62
N ASP A 421 -13.92 15.73 -19.02
CA ASP A 421 -13.85 15.61 -17.56
C ASP A 421 -12.37 15.70 -17.18
N GLU A 422 -11.90 16.88 -16.77
CA GLU A 422 -10.44 17.13 -16.60
C GLU A 422 -9.85 16.42 -15.36
N ASN A 423 -10.70 16.03 -14.40
CA ASN A 423 -10.29 15.48 -13.10
C ASN A 423 -10.18 13.93 -13.05
N VAL A 424 -10.06 13.23 -14.19
CA VAL A 424 -9.81 11.76 -14.21
C VAL A 424 -8.48 11.44 -14.89
N GLN A 425 -7.44 11.30 -14.07
CA GLN A 425 -6.07 11.02 -14.49
C GLN A 425 -5.97 9.71 -15.29
N LYS A 426 -5.73 9.83 -16.60
CA LYS A 426 -6.12 8.80 -17.58
C LYS A 426 -5.03 7.75 -17.79
N ILE A 427 -5.13 6.64 -17.05
CA ILE A 427 -4.22 5.46 -17.07
C ILE A 427 -3.63 5.21 -18.48
N PRO A 428 -2.29 5.22 -18.66
CA PRO A 428 -1.65 5.05 -19.96
C PRO A 428 -1.98 3.71 -20.61
N GLU A 429 -2.15 3.70 -21.94
CA GLU A 429 -2.65 2.53 -22.69
C GLU A 429 -1.85 1.25 -22.47
N HIS A 430 -0.52 1.35 -22.41
CA HIS A 430 0.38 0.21 -22.20
C HIS A 430 0.30 -0.40 -20.81
N TYR A 431 -0.27 0.31 -19.82
CA TYR A 431 -0.60 -0.19 -18.49
C TYR A 431 -2.05 -0.71 -18.38
N ARG A 432 -2.89 -0.62 -19.42
CA ARG A 432 -4.27 -1.15 -19.37
C ARG A 432 -4.29 -2.66 -19.60
N LYS A 433 -5.30 -3.34 -19.05
CA LYS A 433 -5.45 -4.80 -19.17
C LYS A 433 -5.73 -5.23 -20.61
N CYS A 434 -4.85 -6.05 -21.16
CA CYS A 434 -4.93 -6.52 -22.54
C CYS A 434 -6.15 -7.43 -22.77
N ARG A 435 -7.18 -6.96 -23.48
CA ARG A 435 -8.34 -7.78 -23.86
C ARG A 435 -8.15 -8.37 -25.27
N LYS A 436 -8.07 -9.70 -25.37
CA LYS A 436 -8.02 -10.40 -26.67
C LYS A 436 -9.39 -10.37 -27.37
N GLU A 437 -9.60 -9.44 -28.30
CA GLU A 437 -10.75 -9.48 -29.20
C GLU A 437 -10.58 -10.56 -30.28
N TYR A 438 -11.26 -11.70 -30.11
CA TYR A 438 -11.32 -12.77 -31.11
C TYR A 438 -12.31 -12.40 -32.23
N LYS A 439 -11.82 -11.78 -33.31
CA LYS A 439 -12.61 -11.58 -34.53
C LYS A 439 -13.05 -12.93 -35.10
N ASN A 440 -14.34 -13.05 -35.42
CA ASN A 440 -15.00 -14.32 -35.74
C ASN A 440 -14.42 -15.01 -36.99
N TYR A 441 -14.22 -16.34 -36.88
CA TYR A 441 -13.97 -17.32 -37.94
C TYR A 441 -12.78 -17.10 -38.91
N HIS A 442 -11.81 -18.02 -38.82
CA HIS A 442 -10.72 -18.31 -39.78
C HIS A 442 -9.63 -17.24 -39.99
N HIS A 443 -8.42 -17.60 -39.54
CA HIS A 443 -7.11 -17.17 -40.06
C HIS A 443 -6.95 -15.69 -40.44
N ILE A 444 -6.65 -14.88 -39.44
CA ILE A 444 -5.29 -14.35 -39.19
C ILE A 444 -5.31 -13.77 -37.75
N PRO A 445 -4.24 -13.91 -36.95
CA PRO A 445 -4.05 -13.08 -35.76
C PRO A 445 -3.87 -11.62 -36.18
N ALA A 446 -4.98 -10.92 -36.44
CA ALA A 446 -5.01 -9.56 -36.98
C ALA A 446 -4.76 -8.49 -35.89
N MET A 447 -3.86 -8.81 -34.97
CA MET A 447 -3.03 -7.85 -34.28
C MET A 447 -1.61 -8.14 -34.74
N ALA A 448 -1.16 -7.37 -35.74
CA ALA A 448 0.27 -7.25 -35.97
C ALA A 448 0.87 -6.75 -34.66
N ASN A 449 1.83 -7.49 -34.10
CA ASN A 449 2.56 -7.05 -32.93
C ASN A 449 3.20 -5.70 -33.27
N VAL A 450 2.72 -4.60 -32.67
CA VAL A 450 3.38 -3.29 -32.75
C VAL A 450 4.57 -3.29 -31.78
N ARG A 451 5.49 -4.23 -32.02
CA ARG A 451 6.85 -4.17 -31.50
C ARG A 451 7.58 -3.15 -32.37
N SER A 452 8.29 -2.22 -31.73
CA SER A 452 9.31 -1.45 -32.43
C SER A 452 10.29 -2.43 -33.10
N PRO A 453 10.64 -2.24 -34.39
CA PRO A 453 11.47 -3.18 -35.13
C PRO A 453 12.87 -3.35 -34.52
N ASP A 454 13.29 -2.39 -33.70
CA ASP A 454 14.59 -2.31 -33.06
C ASP A 454 14.75 -3.29 -31.88
N LEU A 455 13.64 -3.76 -31.28
CA LEU A 455 13.66 -4.62 -30.08
C LEU A 455 13.75 -6.12 -30.43
N GLY A 456 14.71 -6.47 -31.29
CA GLY A 456 14.90 -7.82 -31.82
C GLY A 456 15.20 -8.88 -30.74
N ASN A 457 14.57 -10.04 -30.88
CA ASN A 457 14.85 -11.32 -30.21
C ASN A 457 14.81 -11.42 -28.67
N MET A 458 14.93 -10.35 -27.89
CA MET A 458 15.38 -10.49 -26.48
C MET A 458 14.28 -10.76 -25.42
N MET A 459 12.99 -10.52 -25.70
CA MET A 459 11.93 -10.62 -24.68
C MET A 459 10.60 -11.19 -25.19
N MET A 460 9.92 -11.94 -24.32
CA MET A 460 8.55 -12.45 -24.51
C MET A 460 7.73 -12.28 -23.22
N GLY A 461 6.43 -12.05 -23.38
CA GLY A 461 5.44 -12.10 -22.30
C GLY A 461 4.79 -13.47 -22.11
N LEU A 462 3.86 -13.57 -21.16
CA LEU A 462 3.07 -14.76 -20.87
C LEU A 462 1.58 -14.51 -21.08
N GLU A 463 0.91 -15.44 -21.75
CA GLU A 463 -0.55 -15.42 -21.90
C GLU A 463 -1.26 -15.58 -20.55
N ALA A 464 -2.34 -14.83 -20.33
CA ALA A 464 -3.17 -14.88 -19.13
C ALA A 464 -4.62 -15.38 -19.39
N PRO A 465 -4.83 -16.63 -19.84
CA PRO A 465 -6.16 -17.15 -20.15
C PRO A 465 -7.02 -17.49 -18.92
N LEU A 466 -6.48 -17.37 -17.69
CA LEU A 466 -7.11 -17.87 -16.46
C LEU A 466 -7.19 -16.79 -15.37
N ARG A 467 -8.17 -16.90 -14.46
CA ARG A 467 -8.25 -16.04 -13.27
C ARG A 467 -6.99 -16.18 -12.39
N ASN A 468 -6.37 -17.36 -12.34
CA ASN A 468 -5.11 -17.60 -11.62
C ASN A 468 -3.84 -17.22 -12.40
N SER A 469 -3.94 -16.60 -13.58
CA SER A 469 -2.77 -16.10 -14.32
C SER A 469 -2.10 -14.86 -13.70
N TYR A 470 -2.63 -14.32 -12.59
CA TYR A 470 -1.98 -13.26 -11.81
C TYR A 470 -0.54 -13.64 -11.37
N VAL A 471 -0.25 -14.95 -11.24
CA VAL A 471 1.10 -15.44 -10.93
C VAL A 471 2.13 -15.11 -12.01
N ASN A 472 1.72 -14.90 -13.26
CA ASN A 472 2.62 -14.67 -14.40
C ASN A 472 3.64 -13.56 -14.14
N SER A 473 3.21 -12.47 -13.49
CA SER A 473 4.06 -11.33 -13.14
C SER A 473 5.23 -11.72 -12.21
N MET A 474 4.98 -12.64 -11.27
CA MET A 474 6.01 -13.24 -10.41
C MET A 474 6.89 -14.23 -11.18
N LEU A 475 6.30 -15.07 -12.04
CA LEU A 475 7.08 -16.04 -12.82
C LEU A 475 8.10 -15.35 -13.75
N LEU A 476 7.70 -14.21 -14.32
CA LEU A 476 8.57 -13.35 -15.13
C LEU A 476 9.68 -12.69 -14.28
N ALA A 477 9.36 -12.16 -13.10
CA ALA A 477 10.37 -11.58 -12.19
C ALA A 477 11.42 -12.63 -11.76
N LEU A 478 10.97 -13.83 -11.37
CA LEU A 478 11.85 -14.94 -10.96
C LEU A 478 12.70 -15.49 -12.12
N TYR A 479 12.18 -15.49 -13.37
CA TYR A 479 12.93 -15.91 -14.55
C TYR A 479 14.18 -15.04 -14.81
N TRP A 480 14.13 -13.75 -14.51
CA TRP A 480 15.27 -12.85 -14.71
C TRP A 480 16.31 -12.90 -13.58
N VAL A 481 16.06 -13.61 -12.48
CA VAL A 481 17.10 -13.94 -11.49
C VAL A 481 17.98 -15.08 -12.03
N VAL A 482 19.02 -14.71 -12.79
CA VAL A 482 19.84 -15.65 -13.59
C VAL A 482 20.32 -16.90 -12.84
N PRO A 483 20.86 -16.83 -11.59
CA PRO A 483 21.26 -18.04 -10.87
C PRO A 483 20.09 -18.95 -10.51
N LEU A 484 18.95 -18.38 -10.08
CA LEU A 484 17.72 -19.13 -9.77
C LEU A 484 17.21 -19.84 -11.04
N ARG A 485 17.15 -19.12 -12.17
CA ARG A 485 16.77 -19.68 -13.47
C ARG A 485 17.67 -20.87 -13.83
N ASN A 486 18.98 -20.72 -13.71
CA ASN A 486 19.93 -21.77 -14.12
C ASN A 486 19.86 -23.01 -13.23
N THR A 487 19.64 -22.84 -11.92
CA THR A 487 19.37 -23.94 -10.97
C THR A 487 18.07 -24.66 -11.32
N LEU A 488 16.97 -23.92 -11.56
CA LEU A 488 15.67 -24.51 -11.92
C LEU A 488 15.71 -25.23 -13.27
N LEU A 489 16.38 -24.67 -14.29
CA LEU A 489 16.60 -25.34 -15.59
C LEU A 489 17.34 -26.68 -15.46
N SER A 490 18.10 -26.86 -14.38
CA SER A 490 18.84 -28.11 -14.08
C SER A 490 18.08 -29.06 -13.14
N HIS A 491 16.94 -28.65 -12.59
CA HIS A 491 16.15 -29.47 -11.67
C HIS A 491 15.21 -30.44 -12.40
N LEU A 492 15.29 -31.71 -12.01
CA LEU A 492 14.31 -32.75 -12.34
C LEU A 492 14.17 -33.70 -11.15
N CYS A 493 12.93 -33.96 -10.73
CA CYS A 493 12.61 -34.90 -9.66
C CYS A 493 11.51 -35.89 -10.03
N SER A 494 11.35 -36.95 -9.23
CA SER A 494 10.31 -37.98 -9.41
C SER A 494 8.89 -37.56 -8.98
N ARG A 495 8.74 -36.45 -8.23
CA ARG A 495 7.43 -35.93 -7.80
C ARG A 495 6.53 -35.61 -9.00
N GLN A 496 5.27 -36.05 -8.97
CA GLN A 496 4.32 -35.83 -10.08
C GLN A 496 3.93 -34.35 -10.26
N PHE A 497 3.61 -33.65 -9.18
CA PHE A 497 3.12 -32.25 -9.17
C PHE A 497 4.16 -31.31 -8.54
N CYS A 498 5.36 -31.28 -9.11
CA CYS A 498 6.47 -30.43 -8.66
C CYS A 498 6.48 -29.09 -9.39
N LEU A 499 6.33 -27.98 -8.65
CA LEU A 499 6.36 -26.64 -9.21
C LEU A 499 7.72 -26.30 -9.82
N SER A 500 8.80 -26.76 -9.20
CA SER A 500 10.18 -26.51 -9.65
C SER A 500 10.47 -27.17 -11.01
N CYS A 501 9.85 -28.33 -11.29
CA CYS A 501 9.87 -28.95 -12.61
C CYS A 501 9.05 -28.16 -13.63
N GLU A 502 7.82 -27.74 -13.29
CA GLU A 502 6.99 -26.93 -14.20
C GLU A 502 7.63 -25.55 -14.51
N LEU A 503 8.36 -24.97 -13.55
CA LEU A 503 9.18 -23.77 -13.76
C LEU A 503 10.37 -24.04 -14.67
N SER A 504 11.07 -25.17 -14.49
CA SER A 504 12.14 -25.61 -15.43
C SER A 504 11.61 -25.70 -16.86
N PHE A 505 10.44 -26.32 -17.03
CA PHE A 505 9.77 -26.46 -18.33
C PHE A 505 9.39 -25.10 -18.93
N LEU A 506 8.77 -24.21 -18.13
CA LEU A 506 8.37 -22.86 -18.56
C LEU A 506 9.56 -21.96 -18.91
N PHE A 507 10.57 -21.89 -18.03
CA PHE A 507 11.77 -21.10 -18.25
C PHE A 507 12.57 -21.60 -19.46
N SER A 508 12.53 -22.91 -19.73
CA SER A 508 13.18 -23.47 -20.91
C SER A 508 12.41 -23.23 -22.22
N MET A 509 11.10 -22.94 -22.18
CA MET A 509 10.37 -22.38 -23.33
C MET A 509 10.76 -20.91 -23.56
N LEU A 510 10.82 -20.11 -22.49
CA LEU A 510 11.25 -18.70 -22.57
C LEU A 510 12.66 -18.53 -23.12
N ASN A 511 13.60 -19.42 -22.75
CA ASN A 511 14.99 -19.40 -23.23
C ASN A 511 15.18 -19.72 -24.74
N ARG A 512 14.16 -20.21 -25.47
CA ARG A 512 14.37 -20.88 -26.77
C ARG A 512 13.58 -20.34 -27.96
N ASN A 513 12.42 -19.74 -27.73
CA ASN A 513 11.48 -19.53 -28.83
C ASN A 513 11.81 -18.28 -29.66
N PRO A 514 11.68 -18.35 -31.00
CA PRO A 514 11.86 -17.20 -31.88
C PRO A 514 10.70 -16.20 -31.78
N VAL A 515 10.91 -15.04 -32.40
CA VAL A 515 10.15 -13.78 -32.28
C VAL A 515 8.62 -13.92 -32.14
N ASP A 516 7.96 -14.72 -32.99
CA ASP A 516 6.49 -14.71 -33.14
C ASP A 516 5.72 -15.67 -32.21
N PHE A 517 6.38 -16.24 -31.19
CA PHE A 517 5.76 -17.23 -30.29
C PHE A 517 5.06 -16.60 -29.06
N SER A 518 3.92 -17.16 -28.64
CA SER A 518 3.28 -16.83 -27.35
C SER A 518 3.41 -17.99 -26.33
N CYS A 519 4.09 -17.72 -25.21
CA CYS A 519 4.29 -18.67 -24.12
C CYS A 519 3.12 -18.61 -23.12
N ASN A 520 2.79 -19.77 -22.52
CA ASN A 520 1.61 -19.94 -21.67
C ASN A 520 1.97 -20.78 -20.43
N SER A 521 1.48 -20.36 -19.25
CA SER A 521 1.81 -20.93 -17.95
C SER A 521 0.80 -21.97 -17.45
N ASN A 522 -0.19 -22.38 -18.27
CA ASN A 522 -1.28 -23.28 -17.88
C ASN A 522 -0.84 -24.55 -17.13
N ASN A 523 0.25 -25.23 -17.54
CA ASN A 523 0.74 -26.43 -16.84
C ASN A 523 1.20 -26.13 -15.40
N PHE A 524 1.92 -25.03 -15.19
CA PHE A 524 2.30 -24.55 -13.86
C PHE A 524 1.06 -24.17 -13.04
N ILE A 525 0.13 -23.40 -13.62
CA ILE A 525 -1.12 -22.98 -12.94
C ILE A 525 -1.95 -24.21 -12.55
N ARG A 526 -1.97 -25.26 -13.38
CA ARG A 526 -2.64 -26.54 -13.09
C ARG A 526 -2.00 -27.25 -11.90
N SER A 527 -0.69 -27.50 -11.94
CA SER A 527 0.04 -28.13 -10.82
C SER A 527 -0.12 -27.32 -9.52
N PHE A 528 -0.05 -25.99 -9.60
CA PHE A 528 -0.32 -25.09 -8.47
C PHE A 528 -1.74 -25.22 -7.91
N ARG A 529 -2.77 -25.31 -8.76
CA ARG A 529 -4.17 -25.56 -8.37
C ARG A 529 -4.36 -26.90 -7.65
N THR A 530 -3.49 -27.90 -7.85
CA THR A 530 -3.57 -29.20 -7.16
C THR A 530 -2.95 -29.23 -5.76
N LEU A 531 -2.24 -28.18 -5.33
CA LEU A 531 -1.56 -28.16 -4.03
C LEU A 531 -2.51 -27.75 -2.89
N PRO A 532 -2.70 -28.59 -1.84
CA PRO A 532 -3.57 -28.26 -0.73
C PRO A 532 -3.04 -27.08 0.10
N GLU A 533 -1.71 -26.88 0.17
CA GLU A 533 -1.06 -25.73 0.80
C GLU A 533 -1.51 -24.40 0.16
N ALA A 534 -1.55 -24.35 -1.18
CA ALA A 534 -1.94 -23.14 -1.92
C ALA A 534 -3.42 -22.81 -1.74
N PHE A 535 -4.28 -23.83 -1.62
CA PHE A 535 -5.69 -23.66 -1.30
C PHE A 535 -5.90 -23.18 0.14
N ALA A 536 -5.20 -23.78 1.12
CA ALA A 536 -5.28 -23.40 2.53
C ALA A 536 -4.77 -21.97 2.80
N LEU A 537 -3.78 -21.49 2.02
CA LEU A 537 -3.29 -20.11 2.05
C LEU A 537 -4.15 -19.12 1.23
N GLY A 538 -5.28 -19.56 0.66
CA GLY A 538 -6.19 -18.71 -0.11
C GLY A 538 -5.63 -18.22 -1.46
N LEU A 539 -4.55 -18.82 -1.95
CA LEU A 539 -3.85 -18.37 -3.18
C LEU A 539 -4.53 -18.83 -4.48
N VAL A 540 -5.44 -19.80 -4.39
CA VAL A 540 -6.15 -20.36 -5.56
C VAL A 540 -7.53 -19.72 -5.67
N LEU A 541 -7.71 -18.82 -6.64
CA LEU A 541 -9.04 -18.27 -6.95
C LEU A 541 -9.89 -19.36 -7.62
N ASN A 542 -11.14 -19.51 -7.15
CA ASN A 542 -12.08 -20.54 -7.60
C ASN A 542 -12.91 -20.06 -8.79
N ASP A 543 -12.91 -20.82 -9.90
CA ASP A 543 -13.67 -20.49 -11.12
C ASP A 543 -15.18 -20.82 -11.03
N LYS A 544 -15.68 -21.17 -9.84
CA LYS A 544 -17.07 -21.66 -9.58
C LYS A 544 -18.02 -20.61 -8.97
N VAL A 545 -17.62 -19.34 -8.93
CA VAL A 545 -18.51 -18.25 -8.50
C VAL A 545 -19.06 -17.58 -9.75
N ASP A 546 -20.37 -17.74 -10.00
CA ASP A 546 -21.07 -17.19 -11.18
C ASP A 546 -21.21 -15.65 -11.18
N MET A 547 -20.58 -14.99 -10.21
CA MET A 547 -20.33 -13.56 -10.17
C MET A 547 -18.81 -13.32 -10.16
N PRO A 548 -18.27 -12.40 -10.97
CA PRO A 548 -16.94 -11.87 -10.68
C PRO A 548 -16.98 -11.21 -9.29
N LYS A 549 -15.99 -11.50 -8.45
CA LYS A 549 -15.73 -10.65 -7.29
C LYS A 549 -15.23 -9.33 -7.86
N GLU A 550 -16.00 -8.25 -7.68
CA GLU A 550 -15.63 -6.93 -8.22
C GLU A 550 -14.35 -6.36 -7.54
N ASN A 551 -13.89 -6.99 -6.46
CA ASN A 551 -12.52 -6.89 -5.92
C ASN A 551 -11.97 -8.27 -5.54
N ASP A 552 -11.22 -8.92 -6.44
CA ASP A 552 -10.19 -9.90 -6.06
C ASP A 552 -8.91 -9.12 -5.73
N ASP A 553 -8.46 -9.10 -4.47
CA ASP A 553 -7.30 -8.32 -4.02
C ASP A 553 -5.97 -8.91 -4.51
N TYR A 554 -5.53 -8.47 -5.68
CA TYR A 554 -4.26 -8.86 -6.27
C TYR A 554 -3.02 -8.36 -5.49
N LYS A 555 -3.13 -7.31 -4.66
CA LYS A 555 -2.01 -6.78 -3.86
C LYS A 555 -1.62 -7.77 -2.76
N SER A 556 -2.59 -8.20 -1.95
CA SER A 556 -2.34 -9.23 -0.93
C SER A 556 -1.99 -10.58 -1.57
N LEU A 557 -2.68 -10.94 -2.65
CA LEU A 557 -2.54 -12.25 -3.30
C LEU A 557 -1.14 -12.48 -3.89
N ILE A 558 -0.54 -11.48 -4.55
CA ILE A 558 0.82 -11.61 -5.11
C ILE A 558 1.90 -11.60 -4.03
N GLN A 559 1.71 -10.79 -2.99
CA GLN A 559 2.62 -10.72 -1.84
C GLN A 559 2.64 -12.02 -1.04
N ASN A 560 1.48 -12.67 -0.85
CA ASN A 560 1.39 -13.98 -0.21
C ASN A 560 1.89 -15.11 -1.12
N PHE A 561 1.62 -15.04 -2.43
CA PHE A 561 2.21 -15.97 -3.40
C PHE A 561 3.75 -15.89 -3.39
N CYS A 562 4.34 -14.69 -3.26
CA CYS A 562 5.80 -14.51 -3.13
C CYS A 562 6.38 -15.25 -1.91
N ARG A 563 5.74 -15.10 -0.75
CA ARG A 563 6.12 -15.78 0.51
C ARG A 563 5.99 -17.31 0.40
N PHE A 564 5.01 -17.80 -0.35
CA PHE A 564 4.81 -19.22 -0.62
C PHE A 564 5.85 -19.79 -1.61
N ILE A 565 5.97 -19.20 -2.80
CA ILE A 565 6.70 -19.81 -3.92
C ILE A 565 8.20 -19.95 -3.64
N LEU A 566 8.84 -18.96 -2.98
CA LEU A 566 10.25 -19.04 -2.61
C LEU A 566 10.51 -20.14 -1.57
N ARG A 567 9.64 -20.27 -0.56
CA ARG A 567 9.74 -21.34 0.45
C ARG A 567 9.51 -22.72 -0.16
N HIS A 568 8.50 -22.85 -1.01
CA HIS A 568 8.13 -24.11 -1.65
C HIS A 568 9.26 -24.58 -2.60
N ILE A 569 9.78 -23.72 -3.48
CA ILE A 569 10.94 -24.02 -4.34
C ILE A 569 12.15 -24.46 -3.51
N ASN A 570 12.48 -23.76 -2.41
CA ASN A 570 13.60 -24.17 -1.55
C ASN A 570 13.41 -25.55 -0.93
N SER A 571 12.17 -25.91 -0.56
CA SER A 571 11.80 -27.24 -0.04
C SER A 571 11.87 -28.33 -1.11
N GLU A 572 11.51 -28.01 -2.35
CA GLU A 572 11.59 -28.94 -3.49
C GLU A 572 13.02 -29.22 -3.95
N LEU A 573 13.89 -28.19 -3.96
CA LEU A 573 15.28 -28.32 -4.39
C LEU A 573 16.11 -29.13 -3.38
N LYS A 574 15.87 -28.94 -2.07
CA LYS A 574 16.58 -29.65 -0.99
C LYS A 574 16.26 -31.14 -0.86
N ASP A 575 15.19 -31.64 -1.49
CA ASP A 575 14.79 -33.06 -1.37
C ASP A 575 15.59 -33.96 -2.33
N GLU A 576 16.90 -34.08 -2.05
CA GLU A 576 17.86 -34.84 -2.86
C GLU A 576 17.45 -36.29 -3.12
N ARG A 577 16.62 -36.87 -2.24
CA ARG A 577 16.12 -38.26 -2.35
C ARG A 577 15.28 -38.48 -3.60
N LEU A 578 14.67 -37.41 -4.13
CA LEU A 578 13.78 -37.47 -5.28
C LEU A 578 14.39 -36.86 -6.55
N LEU A 579 15.62 -36.33 -6.50
CA LEU A 579 16.30 -35.73 -7.65
C LEU A 579 16.83 -36.79 -8.63
N VAL A 580 16.58 -36.60 -9.92
CA VAL A 580 17.08 -37.46 -10.99
C VAL A 580 18.50 -37.04 -11.36
N LYS A 581 19.51 -37.65 -10.72
CA LYS A 581 20.92 -37.35 -10.99
C LYS A 581 21.26 -37.67 -12.48
N PRO A 582 21.96 -36.76 -13.20
CA PRO A 582 22.36 -37.00 -14.59
C PRO A 582 23.44 -38.10 -14.68
N LYS A 583 23.56 -38.78 -15.83
CA LYS A 583 24.70 -39.67 -16.09
C LYS A 583 26.00 -38.83 -16.10
N PRO A 584 27.10 -39.26 -15.45
CA PRO A 584 28.39 -38.64 -15.65
C PRO A 584 28.83 -38.79 -17.12
N LYS A 585 29.30 -37.71 -17.73
CA LYS A 585 29.87 -37.75 -19.08
C LYS A 585 31.19 -38.52 -19.03
N ILE A 586 31.19 -39.74 -19.56
CA ILE A 586 32.43 -40.49 -19.85
C ILE A 586 33.22 -39.65 -20.86
N GLN A 587 34.41 -39.19 -20.45
CA GLN A 587 35.34 -38.55 -21.40
C GLN A 587 35.92 -39.63 -22.32
N PRO A 588 36.18 -39.34 -23.60
CA PRO A 588 36.86 -40.27 -24.49
C PRO A 588 38.34 -40.34 -24.08
N ASP A 589 38.68 -41.27 -23.18
CA ASP A 589 40.07 -41.50 -22.76
C ASP A 589 40.97 -41.74 -23.97
N HIS A 590 42.08 -41.01 -24.01
CA HIS A 590 43.10 -41.22 -25.04
C HIS A 590 43.63 -42.65 -24.96
N LEU A 591 43.67 -43.35 -26.11
CA LEU A 591 44.31 -44.65 -26.28
C LEU A 591 45.85 -44.54 -26.18
N ALA A 592 46.33 -44.27 -24.97
CA ALA A 592 47.73 -44.32 -24.61
C ALA A 592 48.16 -45.79 -24.45
N ILE A 593 48.73 -46.36 -25.51
CA ILE A 593 49.28 -47.72 -25.49
C ILE A 593 50.47 -47.76 -24.51
N GLN A 594 50.24 -48.24 -23.29
CA GLN A 594 51.30 -48.66 -22.38
C GLN A 594 51.43 -50.18 -22.40
N VAL A 595 52.38 -50.68 -23.19
CA VAL A 595 52.87 -52.04 -23.05
C VAL A 595 53.53 -52.19 -21.69
N LYS A 596 52.97 -53.03 -20.81
CA LYS A 596 53.68 -53.53 -19.62
C LYS A 596 53.75 -55.05 -19.67
N VAL A 597 54.96 -55.54 -19.41
CA VAL A 597 55.36 -56.93 -19.56
C VAL A 597 54.77 -57.77 -18.41
N ALA A 598 54.35 -59.00 -18.73
CA ALA A 598 53.82 -59.93 -17.74
C ALA A 598 54.94 -60.71 -17.04
N THR A 599 54.81 -60.88 -15.72
CA THR A 599 55.50 -61.91 -14.92
C THR A 599 54.52 -62.46 -13.87
N PRO A 600 54.42 -63.80 -13.67
CA PRO A 600 53.39 -64.41 -12.84
C PRO A 600 53.84 -64.75 -11.41
N ASN A 601 52.86 -64.95 -10.52
CA ASN A 601 52.82 -65.86 -9.36
C ASN A 601 51.37 -65.80 -8.79
N SER A 602 50.64 -66.91 -8.61
CA SER A 602 50.66 -67.86 -7.48
C SER A 602 50.03 -67.24 -6.19
N GLU A 603 49.02 -67.84 -5.52
CA GLU A 603 48.29 -69.13 -5.67
C GLU A 603 46.91 -69.14 -4.91
N LEU A 604 45.99 -70.04 -5.28
CA LEU A 604 44.91 -70.77 -4.52
C LEU A 604 43.98 -70.05 -3.46
N SER A 605 42.75 -70.50 -3.12
CA SER A 605 41.86 -71.61 -3.54
C SER A 605 40.37 -71.42 -3.07
N ALA A 606 39.49 -72.37 -3.42
CA ALA A 606 38.04 -72.51 -3.08
C ALA A 606 37.73 -72.73 -1.56
N SER A 607 36.49 -72.91 -1.02
CA SER A 607 35.15 -73.33 -1.54
C SER A 607 34.01 -72.83 -0.58
N VAL A 608 32.73 -72.64 -0.96
CA VAL A 608 31.57 -73.61 -1.01
C VAL A 608 31.43 -74.46 0.28
N GLU A 609 30.28 -74.64 0.98
CA GLU A 609 28.81 -74.38 0.76
C GLU A 609 28.22 -73.56 1.96
N ALA A 610 26.93 -73.42 2.37
CA ALA A 610 25.56 -73.92 2.09
C ALA A 610 24.52 -72.79 2.46
N ILE A 611 23.18 -72.76 2.20
CA ILE A 611 21.98 -73.63 2.41
C ILE A 611 21.63 -73.83 3.92
N GLU A 612 20.43 -73.52 4.47
CA GLU A 612 19.06 -73.28 3.92
C GLU A 612 18.22 -72.21 4.69
N THR A 613 16.94 -72.04 4.31
CA THR A 613 15.94 -71.06 4.81
C THR A 613 14.99 -71.58 5.91
N THR A 614 14.32 -70.67 6.65
CA THR A 614 12.84 -70.73 6.91
C THR A 614 12.26 -69.44 7.53
N THR A 615 10.93 -69.28 7.47
CA THR A 615 10.15 -68.18 8.11
C THR A 615 9.18 -68.74 9.16
N PRO A 616 8.53 -67.87 9.96
CA PRO A 616 7.06 -67.86 9.88
C PRO A 616 6.39 -66.46 9.97
N LYS A 617 5.07 -66.44 9.76
CA LYS A 617 4.12 -65.32 9.89
C LYS A 617 3.66 -65.20 11.36
N ALA A 618 3.53 -64.02 11.97
CA ALA A 618 2.46 -63.02 11.86
C ALA A 618 1.07 -63.49 12.35
N GLU A 619 0.50 -62.79 13.33
CA GLU A 619 -0.89 -62.92 13.80
C GLU A 619 -1.42 -61.57 14.34
N ILE A 620 -2.73 -61.43 14.54
CA ILE A 620 -3.44 -60.16 14.79
C ILE A 620 -4.48 -60.38 15.90
N ASP A 621 -4.55 -59.50 16.92
CA ASP A 621 -5.84 -59.05 17.47
C ASP A 621 -5.72 -57.69 18.21
N SER A 622 -6.80 -57.23 18.86
CA SER A 622 -7.23 -55.83 18.74
C SER A 622 -7.93 -55.19 19.95
N THR A 623 -8.16 -53.88 19.81
CA THR A 623 -9.09 -52.98 20.52
C THR A 623 -8.64 -52.16 21.77
N ARG A 624 -8.82 -50.84 21.59
CA ARG A 624 -9.55 -49.88 22.46
C ARG A 624 -8.85 -49.05 23.57
N GLN A 625 -9.20 -47.75 23.48
CA GLN A 625 -9.40 -46.72 24.54
C GLN A 625 -8.27 -45.70 24.89
N HIS A 626 -8.45 -44.50 24.33
CA HIS A 626 -8.47 -43.17 24.98
C HIS A 626 -7.22 -42.49 25.60
N PHE A 627 -6.99 -41.28 25.06
CA PHE A 627 -6.69 -39.99 25.72
C PHE A 627 -5.25 -39.56 26.13
N ILE A 628 -4.91 -38.35 25.65
CA ILE A 628 -4.16 -37.25 26.31
C ILE A 628 -2.62 -37.38 26.43
N ALA A 629 -1.97 -36.87 25.37
CA ALA A 629 -1.07 -35.71 25.36
C ALA A 629 0.35 -35.74 26.00
N LYS A 630 1.09 -34.70 25.58
CA LYS A 630 2.39 -34.16 26.02
C LYS A 630 3.68 -34.77 25.46
N ASP A 631 4.53 -33.81 25.07
CA ASP A 631 5.98 -33.84 24.91
C ASP A 631 6.65 -34.38 26.19
N GLU A 632 7.86 -34.93 26.12
CA GLU A 632 9.08 -34.10 26.16
C GLU A 632 10.27 -34.77 25.44
N CYS A 633 11.23 -33.94 25.03
CA CYS A 633 12.50 -34.39 24.43
C CYS A 633 13.65 -34.13 25.41
N GLN A 634 14.50 -35.12 25.65
CA GLN A 634 15.74 -34.94 26.42
C GLN A 634 16.97 -35.04 25.50
N HIS A 635 17.95 -34.19 25.79
CA HIS A 635 19.23 -34.12 25.09
C HIS A 635 20.17 -35.24 25.52
N GLU A 636 21.09 -35.61 24.62
CA GLU A 636 22.49 -35.76 25.01
C GLU A 636 23.40 -35.19 23.90
N SER A 637 24.70 -34.97 24.18
CA SER A 637 25.51 -33.98 23.45
C SER A 637 27.01 -34.28 23.40
N SER A 638 27.78 -33.37 22.77
CA SER A 638 29.25 -33.36 22.59
C SER A 638 29.80 -34.27 21.46
N ALA A 639 30.95 -33.99 20.83
CA ALA A 639 31.93 -32.91 21.03
C ALA A 639 32.67 -32.48 19.73
N LEU A 640 33.43 -31.38 19.86
CA LEU A 640 34.39 -30.72 18.95
C LEU A 640 35.19 -31.60 17.96
N ALA A 641 35.54 -31.03 16.79
CA ALA A 641 36.96 -30.71 16.46
C ALA A 641 37.19 -29.86 15.18
N THR A 642 38.07 -28.85 15.30
CA THR A 642 39.01 -28.29 14.29
C THR A 642 38.53 -27.69 12.95
N SER A 643 39.28 -26.67 12.50
CA SER A 643 39.07 -25.89 11.27
C SER A 643 40.07 -26.23 10.16
N SER A 644 39.60 -26.29 8.92
CA SER A 644 40.39 -26.21 7.68
C SER A 644 39.60 -25.41 6.64
N SER A 645 40.28 -24.61 5.81
CA SER A 645 39.64 -23.78 4.78
C SER A 645 39.29 -24.56 3.51
N ASP A 646 38.55 -23.90 2.62
CA ASP A 646 38.44 -24.19 1.19
C ASP A 646 37.79 -25.52 0.77
N ILE A 647 36.47 -25.60 0.95
CA ILE A 647 35.49 -25.76 -0.15
C ILE A 647 34.09 -25.45 0.42
N THR A 648 33.28 -24.66 -0.29
CA THR A 648 31.88 -24.43 0.11
C THR A 648 31.01 -25.59 -0.39
N ASP A 649 30.64 -26.50 0.50
CA ASP A 649 29.62 -27.52 0.21
C ASP A 649 28.33 -26.84 -0.27
N THR A 650 27.92 -27.16 -1.51
CA THR A 650 26.76 -26.55 -2.15
C THR A 650 25.47 -27.16 -1.62
N ALA A 651 24.98 -26.66 -0.48
CA ALA A 651 23.66 -27.01 0.04
C ALA A 651 22.59 -26.77 -1.04
N GLY A 652 21.91 -27.82 -1.48
CA GLY A 652 21.09 -27.86 -2.71
C GLY A 652 19.78 -27.09 -2.70
N GLY A 653 19.69 -25.95 -2.00
CA GLY A 653 18.54 -25.05 -1.99
C GLY A 653 18.82 -23.71 -2.69
N ILE A 654 17.94 -22.72 -2.47
CA ILE A 654 18.10 -21.32 -2.91
C ILE A 654 18.38 -20.35 -1.74
N ASP A 655 18.70 -20.88 -0.56
CA ASP A 655 19.04 -20.08 0.62
C ASP A 655 20.18 -19.08 0.34
N PHE A 656 21.19 -19.52 -0.42
CA PHE A 656 22.36 -18.70 -0.79
C PHE A 656 22.01 -17.46 -1.63
N LEU A 657 20.80 -17.41 -2.22
CA LEU A 657 20.27 -16.27 -2.95
C LEU A 657 19.35 -15.42 -2.06
N PHE A 658 18.29 -16.01 -1.52
CA PHE A 658 17.14 -15.28 -0.97
C PHE A 658 17.05 -15.30 0.56
N THR A 659 17.75 -16.20 1.27
CA THR A 659 17.59 -16.33 2.72
C THR A 659 18.42 -15.30 3.46
N MET A 660 17.73 -14.42 4.17
CA MET A 660 18.27 -13.62 5.26
C MET A 660 18.29 -14.47 6.54
N SER A 661 19.45 -14.63 7.17
CA SER A 661 19.57 -15.27 8.48
C SER A 661 19.32 -14.25 9.58
N LEU A 662 18.51 -14.60 10.58
CA LEU A 662 18.17 -13.71 11.70
C LEU A 662 18.02 -14.47 13.02
N GLU A 663 18.28 -13.78 14.11
CA GLU A 663 18.10 -14.26 15.49
C GLU A 663 16.93 -13.49 16.12
N ASN A 664 15.94 -14.21 16.67
CA ASN A 664 14.78 -13.60 17.32
C ASN A 664 15.08 -13.46 18.82
N ILE A 665 15.13 -12.22 19.32
CA ILE A 665 15.58 -11.93 20.68
C ILE A 665 14.43 -11.34 21.48
N THR A 666 14.22 -11.91 22.66
CA THR A 666 13.21 -11.47 23.63
C THR A 666 13.91 -10.85 24.84
N ARG A 667 13.90 -9.52 24.97
CA ARG A 667 14.50 -8.77 26.08
C ARG A 667 13.43 -8.36 27.08
N CYS A 668 13.41 -9.02 28.24
CA CYS A 668 12.55 -8.64 29.36
C CYS A 668 12.98 -7.31 29.99
N ARG A 669 12.03 -6.55 30.57
CA ARG A 669 12.29 -5.32 31.35
C ARG A 669 13.33 -5.48 32.47
N CYS A 670 13.55 -6.71 32.97
CA CYS A 670 14.59 -7.03 33.97
C CYS A 670 16.03 -7.20 33.42
N GLY A 671 16.23 -6.90 32.13
CA GLY A 671 17.53 -6.94 31.43
C GLY A 671 17.96 -8.30 30.90
N VAL A 672 17.13 -9.35 31.04
CA VAL A 672 17.42 -10.69 30.49
C VAL A 672 16.97 -10.77 29.04
N GLU A 673 17.90 -11.12 28.16
CA GLU A 673 17.65 -11.49 26.77
C GLU A 673 17.55 -13.02 26.66
N SER A 674 16.54 -13.53 25.95
CA SER A 674 16.49 -14.91 25.45
C SER A 674 16.45 -14.92 23.93
N ALA A 675 17.55 -15.39 23.33
CA ALA A 675 17.61 -15.71 21.91
C ALA A 675 16.84 -17.02 21.66
N HIS A 676 15.96 -17.00 20.67
CA HIS A 676 15.26 -18.18 20.16
C HIS A 676 15.96 -18.67 18.89
N HIS A 677 15.70 -19.90 18.46
CA HIS A 677 16.39 -20.53 17.32
C HIS A 677 16.52 -19.61 16.09
N PRO A 678 17.65 -19.67 15.35
CA PRO A 678 17.89 -18.81 14.21
C PRO A 678 16.81 -19.01 13.14
N GLY A 679 16.10 -17.92 12.85
CA GLY A 679 15.10 -17.86 11.80
C GLY A 679 15.72 -17.62 10.43
N SER A 680 15.02 -18.07 9.40
CA SER A 680 15.31 -17.76 8.00
C SER A 680 14.12 -17.02 7.39
N SER A 681 14.38 -15.92 6.67
CA SER A 681 13.35 -15.23 5.88
C SER A 681 13.78 -15.06 4.44
N PHE A 682 12.88 -15.40 3.51
CA PHE A 682 13.04 -15.23 2.07
C PHE A 682 12.56 -13.87 1.56
N VAL A 683 11.82 -13.13 2.40
CA VAL A 683 11.08 -11.92 2.03
C VAL A 683 11.10 -10.95 3.21
N CYS A 684 11.55 -9.72 2.99
CA CYS A 684 11.27 -8.58 3.85
C CYS A 684 9.84 -8.10 3.58
N THR A 685 9.12 -7.62 4.59
CA THR A 685 7.80 -6.98 4.42
C THR A 685 7.88 -5.62 5.07
N LEU A 686 7.54 -4.56 4.33
CA LEU A 686 7.60 -3.20 4.86
C LEU A 686 6.55 -3.02 5.96
N SER A 687 6.95 -2.34 7.02
CA SER A 687 6.12 -2.01 8.18
C SER A 687 6.15 -0.51 8.40
N TYR A 688 4.97 0.12 8.39
CA TYR A 688 4.78 1.55 8.56
C TYR A 688 4.26 1.80 9.98
N PRO A 689 5.04 2.41 10.88
CA PRO A 689 4.59 2.72 12.23
C PRO A 689 3.45 3.75 12.21
N SER A 690 2.48 3.66 13.14
CA SER A 690 1.34 4.59 13.18
C SER A 690 1.76 6.06 13.24
N HIS A 691 2.79 6.39 14.05
CA HIS A 691 3.32 7.75 14.14
C HIS A 691 3.95 8.26 12.83
N VAL A 692 4.45 7.37 11.96
CA VAL A 692 4.95 7.73 10.62
C VAL A 692 3.80 7.98 9.64
N LEU A 693 2.64 7.32 9.85
CA LEU A 693 1.42 7.54 9.05
C LEU A 693 0.65 8.81 9.44
N GLU A 694 1.00 9.43 10.57
CA GLU A 694 0.36 10.61 11.14
C GLU A 694 1.32 11.81 11.26
N SER A 695 2.61 11.65 10.94
CA SER A 695 3.61 12.71 10.85
C SER A 695 3.58 13.40 9.47
N THR A 696 3.82 14.71 9.46
CA THR A 696 4.02 15.55 8.27
C THR A 696 5.49 15.60 7.81
N GLU A 697 6.39 14.84 8.42
CA GLU A 697 7.82 14.85 8.05
C GLU A 697 8.09 14.02 6.79
N ALA A 698 9.10 14.43 6.01
CA ALA A 698 9.60 13.68 4.87
C ALA A 698 10.45 12.48 5.35
N VAL A 699 9.92 11.26 5.22
CA VAL A 699 10.55 10.01 5.66
C VAL A 699 11.07 9.23 4.45
N THR A 700 12.36 8.92 4.47
CA THR A 700 13.01 8.19 3.35
C THR A 700 12.62 6.71 3.31
N PHE A 701 12.62 6.12 2.10
CA PHE A 701 12.39 4.69 1.91
C PHE A 701 13.44 3.84 2.66
N GLU A 702 14.68 4.34 2.70
CA GLU A 702 15.82 3.75 3.38
C GLU A 702 15.53 3.52 4.87
N THR A 703 15.06 4.56 5.59
CA THR A 703 14.67 4.45 7.02
C THR A 703 13.49 3.49 7.25
N ILE A 704 12.53 3.43 6.32
CA ILE A 704 11.42 2.45 6.42
C ILE A 704 11.94 1.03 6.25
N LEU A 705 12.90 0.80 5.34
CA LEU A 705 13.52 -0.51 5.16
C LEU A 705 14.36 -0.94 6.37
N GLU A 706 15.14 -0.03 6.97
CA GLU A 706 15.85 -0.27 8.24
C GLU A 706 14.88 -0.71 9.35
N ASN A 707 13.83 0.07 9.59
CA ASN A 707 12.80 -0.23 10.59
C ASN A 707 12.04 -1.54 10.31
N SER A 708 11.85 -1.89 9.03
CA SER A 708 11.19 -3.14 8.62
C SER A 708 12.07 -4.37 8.78
N LEU A 709 13.39 -4.21 8.60
CA LEU A 709 14.40 -5.27 8.81
C LEU A 709 14.66 -5.52 10.30
N CYS A 710 14.78 -4.44 11.09
CA CYS A 710 15.12 -4.47 12.52
C CYS A 710 13.91 -4.26 13.45
N LEU A 711 12.70 -4.60 12.98
CA LEU A 711 11.42 -4.38 13.66
C LEU A 711 11.44 -4.77 15.15
N GLU A 712 11.24 -3.78 16.03
CA GLU A 712 10.97 -3.99 17.46
C GLU A 712 9.47 -4.03 17.75
N GLN A 713 9.03 -4.94 18.63
CA GLN A 713 7.66 -5.05 19.11
C GLN A 713 7.63 -5.33 20.63
N ASN A 714 6.65 -4.75 21.33
CA ASN A 714 6.41 -5.05 22.75
C ASN A 714 5.32 -6.12 22.87
N THR A 715 5.63 -7.28 23.46
CA THR A 715 4.62 -8.31 23.76
C THR A 715 4.86 -8.93 25.14
N HIS A 716 3.80 -9.51 25.72
CA HIS A 716 3.90 -10.20 27.02
C HIS A 716 4.58 -11.57 26.84
N ALA A 717 5.70 -11.77 27.53
CA ALA A 717 6.47 -13.01 27.47
C ALA A 717 6.80 -13.52 28.88
N TRP A 718 6.91 -14.84 29.04
CA TRP A 718 7.34 -15.45 30.28
C TRP A 718 8.84 -15.21 30.50
N CYS A 719 9.21 -14.53 31.59
CA CYS A 719 10.60 -14.31 31.93
C CYS A 719 11.08 -15.28 33.01
N GLN A 720 12.03 -16.16 32.67
CA GLN A 720 12.61 -17.15 33.60
C GLN A 720 13.25 -16.53 34.86
N LYS A 721 13.78 -15.29 34.79
CA LYS A 721 14.34 -14.57 35.95
C LYS A 721 13.27 -13.92 36.83
N CYS A 722 12.12 -13.55 36.28
CA CYS A 722 11.03 -12.92 37.03
C CYS A 722 9.95 -13.90 37.49
N LEU A 723 9.90 -15.10 36.90
CA LEU A 723 8.88 -16.15 37.15
C LEU A 723 7.43 -15.65 37.00
N LYS A 724 7.24 -14.72 36.06
CA LYS A 724 5.94 -14.21 35.60
C LYS A 724 6.00 -13.79 34.14
N PHE A 725 4.82 -13.56 33.55
CA PHE A 725 4.70 -12.82 32.31
C PHE A 725 5.00 -11.33 32.57
N GLU A 726 5.87 -10.77 31.75
CA GLU A 726 6.28 -9.36 31.76
C GLU A 726 6.21 -8.79 30.34
N VAL A 727 6.17 -7.46 30.22
CA VAL A 727 6.34 -6.82 28.91
C VAL A 727 7.80 -6.97 28.49
N ALA A 728 8.03 -7.64 27.35
CA ALA A 728 9.33 -7.83 26.75
C ALA A 728 9.40 -7.15 25.38
N LYS A 729 10.58 -6.61 25.05
CA LYS A 729 10.94 -6.18 23.69
C LYS A 729 11.34 -7.41 22.88
N HIS A 730 10.59 -7.70 21.84
CA HIS A 730 10.94 -8.69 20.82
C HIS A 730 11.50 -7.97 19.60
N TYR A 731 12.71 -8.34 19.17
CA TYR A 731 13.37 -7.74 18.02
C TYR A 731 14.20 -8.77 17.25
N LYS A 732 14.59 -8.40 16.02
CA LYS A 732 15.34 -9.26 15.11
C LYS A 732 16.76 -8.74 14.96
N ARG A 733 17.74 -9.57 15.31
CA ARG A 733 19.16 -9.33 15.01
C ARG A 733 19.49 -10.03 13.71
N ILE A 734 19.92 -9.29 12.68
CA ILE A 734 20.29 -9.88 11.39
C ILE A 734 21.68 -10.51 11.51
N GLN A 735 21.78 -11.76 11.06
CA GLN A 735 22.98 -12.60 11.14
C GLN A 735 23.66 -12.76 9.78
N SER A 736 22.91 -12.68 8.67
CA SER A 736 23.48 -12.48 7.34
C SER A 736 22.47 -11.90 6.35
N LEU A 737 22.94 -11.04 5.45
CA LEU A 737 22.14 -10.48 4.36
C LEU A 737 22.03 -11.45 3.16
N PRO A 738 20.89 -11.49 2.42
CA PRO A 738 20.74 -12.29 1.20
C PRO A 738 21.56 -11.70 0.03
N ASP A 739 21.73 -12.40 -1.10
CA ASP A 739 22.31 -11.82 -2.33
C ASP A 739 21.22 -11.31 -3.31
N VAL A 740 19.95 -11.71 -3.11
CA VAL A 740 18.76 -11.10 -3.71
C VAL A 740 17.76 -10.79 -2.59
N LEU A 741 17.56 -9.51 -2.31
CA LEU A 741 16.61 -9.01 -1.32
C LEU A 741 15.23 -8.84 -1.97
N CYS A 742 14.26 -9.66 -1.54
CA CYS A 742 12.86 -9.54 -1.94
C CYS A 742 12.08 -8.74 -0.90
N ILE A 743 11.35 -7.70 -1.32
CA ILE A 743 10.61 -6.78 -0.44
C ILE A 743 9.13 -6.77 -0.86
N ASN A 744 8.23 -7.07 0.08
CA ASN A 744 6.79 -6.89 -0.06
C ASN A 744 6.38 -5.48 0.45
N CYS A 745 5.69 -4.69 -0.36
CA CYS A 745 5.40 -3.28 -0.08
C CYS A 745 4.26 -3.05 0.94
N ASN A 746 3.35 -4.01 1.09
CA ASN A 746 2.30 -4.06 2.11
C ASN A 746 1.36 -2.82 2.18
N ILE A 747 1.06 -2.23 1.01
CA ILE A 747 0.17 -1.05 0.84
C ILE A 747 -1.30 -1.52 0.80
N ASP A 748 -1.74 -2.04 1.94
CA ASP A 748 -3.02 -2.76 2.09
C ASP A 748 -4.09 -1.91 2.82
N SER A 749 -3.78 -0.65 3.16
CA SER A 749 -4.62 0.27 3.94
C SER A 749 -4.57 1.70 3.39
N ASP A 750 -5.69 2.42 3.43
CA ASP A 750 -5.80 3.78 2.91
C ASP A 750 -4.85 4.78 3.60
N LYS A 751 -4.56 4.62 4.90
CA LYS A 751 -3.52 5.42 5.59
C LYS A 751 -2.13 5.23 4.95
N VAL A 752 -1.78 4.00 4.59
CA VAL A 752 -0.48 3.69 3.94
C VAL A 752 -0.48 4.23 2.49
N LYS A 753 -1.62 4.19 1.80
CA LYS A 753 -1.79 4.79 0.47
C LYS A 753 -1.63 6.32 0.52
N GLN A 754 -2.26 7.00 1.47
CA GLN A 754 -2.11 8.44 1.70
C GLN A 754 -0.66 8.81 2.05
N PHE A 755 -0.01 8.05 2.93
CA PHE A 755 1.41 8.24 3.25
C PHE A 755 2.31 8.13 2.01
N TRP A 756 2.16 7.10 1.17
CA TRP A 756 2.92 6.97 -0.08
C TRP A 756 2.64 8.08 -1.11
N ILE A 757 1.48 8.77 -1.03
CA ILE A 757 1.17 9.93 -1.86
C ILE A 757 1.89 11.17 -1.31
N ALA A 758 1.77 11.45 -0.01
CA ALA A 758 2.45 12.59 0.65
C ALA A 758 3.97 12.52 0.48
N GLN A 759 4.58 11.35 0.70
CA GLN A 759 6.02 11.14 0.55
C GLN A 759 6.53 11.24 -0.90
N GLN A 760 5.64 11.18 -1.90
CA GLN A 760 5.99 11.49 -3.30
C GLN A 760 5.79 12.98 -3.64
N ALA A 761 4.81 13.66 -3.00
CA ALA A 761 4.60 15.09 -3.18
C ALA A 761 5.81 15.92 -2.69
N TYR A 762 6.39 15.56 -1.53
CA TYR A 762 7.62 16.20 -0.99
C TYR A 762 8.84 16.15 -1.93
N LEU A 763 8.81 15.34 -3.00
CA LEU A 763 9.91 15.21 -3.96
C LEU A 763 9.62 15.86 -5.33
N ASN A 764 8.40 16.34 -5.58
CA ASN A 764 8.01 16.99 -6.85
C ASN A 764 6.95 18.10 -6.61
N PRO A 765 7.33 19.25 -6.02
CA PRO A 765 6.40 20.35 -5.72
C PRO A 765 5.69 20.90 -6.97
N GLU A 766 6.29 20.79 -8.17
CA GLU A 766 5.68 21.16 -9.45
C GLU A 766 4.37 20.42 -9.81
N THR A 767 3.99 19.38 -9.05
CA THR A 767 2.78 18.59 -9.32
C THR A 767 1.54 19.01 -8.51
N VAL A 768 1.62 20.11 -7.77
CA VAL A 768 0.44 20.79 -7.21
C VAL A 768 0.16 22.04 -8.05
N GLU A 769 -1.02 22.12 -8.65
CA GLU A 769 -1.57 23.41 -9.11
C GLU A 769 -2.02 24.19 -7.86
N VAL A 770 -1.08 24.88 -7.21
CA VAL A 770 -1.41 25.88 -6.20
C VAL A 770 -1.81 27.17 -6.89
N ASP A 771 -2.79 27.88 -6.31
CA ASP A 771 -3.21 29.18 -6.80
C ASP A 771 -2.06 30.19 -6.84
N VAL A 772 -2.19 31.15 -7.77
CA VAL A 772 -1.09 32.01 -8.26
C VAL A 772 -0.39 32.83 -7.16
N ALA A 773 -1.01 33.00 -5.99
CA ALA A 773 -0.51 33.77 -4.86
C ALA A 773 0.80 33.24 -4.24
N GLU A 774 1.00 31.92 -4.14
CA GLU A 774 2.20 31.38 -3.47
C GLU A 774 3.52 31.72 -4.20
N LYS A 775 3.46 31.94 -5.51
CA LYS A 775 4.65 32.19 -6.32
C LYS A 775 5.36 33.49 -5.97
N GLU A 776 4.61 34.54 -5.68
CA GLU A 776 5.18 35.84 -5.28
C GLU A 776 5.85 35.77 -3.89
N PHE A 777 5.35 34.90 -3.01
CA PHE A 777 5.93 34.70 -1.67
C PHE A 777 7.22 33.85 -1.72
N ALA A 778 7.24 32.80 -2.55
CA ALA A 778 8.41 31.94 -2.75
C ALA A 778 9.59 32.69 -3.41
N GLU A 779 9.34 33.50 -4.44
CA GLU A 779 10.40 34.30 -5.10
C GLU A 779 10.98 35.37 -4.16
N PHE A 780 10.17 35.91 -3.23
CA PHE A 780 10.65 36.87 -2.23
C PHE A 780 11.68 36.25 -1.28
N LEU A 781 11.39 35.05 -0.75
CA LEU A 781 12.26 34.36 0.22
C LEU A 781 13.63 33.94 -0.35
N CYS A 782 13.71 33.67 -1.65
CA CYS A 782 14.99 33.34 -2.31
C CYS A 782 15.90 34.56 -2.60
N SER A 783 15.44 35.80 -2.35
CA SER A 783 16.18 37.02 -2.70
C SER A 783 17.16 37.51 -1.62
N SER A 784 17.03 37.06 -0.37
CA SER A 784 17.60 37.72 0.81
C SER A 784 18.88 37.10 1.39
N ASN A 785 19.59 36.25 0.65
CA ASN A 785 20.88 35.68 1.07
C ASN A 785 21.96 35.76 -0.02
N ARG A 786 22.64 36.91 -0.10
CA ARG A 786 23.91 37.09 -0.81
C ARG A 786 24.83 38.04 -0.06
N GLU A 787 25.79 37.49 0.70
CA GLU A 787 27.16 38.02 0.81
C GLU A 787 28.05 37.08 1.64
N THR A 788 28.90 36.31 0.97
CA THR A 788 30.20 35.80 1.46
C THR A 788 30.91 35.10 0.29
N ASP A 789 32.22 35.35 0.13
CA ASP A 789 32.95 34.92 -1.08
C ASP A 789 33.19 33.40 -1.16
N PRO A 790 32.95 32.75 -2.32
CA PRO A 790 33.38 31.38 -2.54
C PRO A 790 34.89 31.32 -2.80
N VAL A 791 35.64 30.60 -1.97
CA VAL A 791 37.03 30.23 -2.29
C VAL A 791 37.02 29.27 -3.48
N ASN A 792 37.68 29.67 -4.56
CA ASN A 792 37.61 28.95 -5.84
C ASN A 792 38.17 27.52 -5.75
N VAL A 793 37.31 26.52 -6.02
CA VAL A 793 37.68 25.12 -6.21
C VAL A 793 36.90 24.58 -7.40
N ASP A 794 37.54 24.56 -8.57
CA ASP A 794 36.95 24.04 -9.81
C ASP A 794 36.64 22.53 -9.69
N PHE A 795 35.36 22.20 -9.48
CA PHE A 795 34.81 20.87 -9.77
C PHE A 795 33.87 20.96 -10.96
N VAL A 796 34.33 20.44 -12.10
CA VAL A 796 33.46 20.14 -13.24
C VAL A 796 32.49 19.04 -12.81
N LEU A 797 31.20 19.34 -12.83
CA LEU A 797 30.12 18.39 -12.55
C LEU A 797 29.47 17.97 -13.87
N ASP A 798 29.39 16.66 -14.12
CA ASP A 798 28.67 16.12 -15.26
C ASP A 798 27.14 16.30 -15.07
N GLU A 799 26.48 16.95 -16.02
CA GLU A 799 25.05 17.32 -15.94
C GLU A 799 24.10 16.10 -15.80
N GLU A 800 24.52 14.90 -16.24
CA GLU A 800 23.75 13.66 -16.11
C GLU A 800 23.56 13.20 -14.65
N SER A 801 24.29 13.79 -13.69
CA SER A 801 24.32 13.30 -12.30
C SER A 801 23.19 13.80 -11.40
N MET A 802 22.58 14.97 -11.70
CA MET A 802 21.51 15.55 -10.87
C MET A 802 20.13 14.89 -11.08
N ASP A 803 19.89 14.32 -12.25
CA ASP A 803 18.53 13.98 -12.73
C ASP A 803 17.92 12.70 -12.10
N VAL A 804 18.65 12.07 -11.16
CA VAL A 804 18.30 10.80 -10.49
C VAL A 804 17.68 11.02 -9.09
N GLU A 805 17.87 12.18 -8.46
CA GLU A 805 17.59 12.34 -7.02
C GLU A 805 16.08 12.50 -6.68
N ASN A 806 15.24 13.04 -7.57
CA ASN A 806 13.80 13.36 -7.32
C ASN A 806 12.83 12.16 -7.33
N THR A 807 13.23 10.99 -6.79
CA THR A 807 12.34 9.82 -6.65
C THR A 807 12.45 9.15 -5.29
N TRP A 808 11.32 8.71 -4.74
CA TRP A 808 11.25 8.18 -3.36
C TRP A 808 11.88 6.79 -3.24
N LEU A 809 11.63 5.90 -4.21
CA LEU A 809 12.21 4.56 -4.25
C LEU A 809 13.63 4.59 -4.87
N PRO A 810 14.70 4.22 -4.14
CA PRO A 810 16.06 4.25 -4.67
C PRO A 810 16.32 3.13 -5.69
N LEU A 811 16.84 3.49 -6.87
CA LEU A 811 17.30 2.51 -7.88
C LEU A 811 18.50 1.67 -7.40
N HIS A 812 19.35 2.27 -6.58
CA HIS A 812 20.55 1.67 -5.99
C HIS A 812 20.56 1.88 -4.48
N MET A 813 20.99 0.87 -3.73
CA MET A 813 21.23 1.01 -2.29
C MET A 813 22.44 0.17 -1.84
N THR A 814 23.22 0.69 -0.90
CA THR A 814 24.21 -0.09 -0.15
C THR A 814 23.62 -0.41 1.23
N VAL A 815 23.50 -1.69 1.56
CA VAL A 815 22.98 -2.17 2.84
C VAL A 815 24.16 -2.71 3.66
N ARG A 816 24.35 -2.19 4.87
CA ARG A 816 25.47 -2.54 5.77
C ARG A 816 24.95 -3.08 7.09
N ARG A 817 25.43 -4.27 7.47
CA ARG A 817 25.18 -4.85 8.79
C ARG A 817 26.10 -4.20 9.85
N LEU A 818 25.57 -3.92 11.03
CA LEU A 818 26.33 -3.44 12.19
C LEU A 818 26.73 -4.62 13.11
N GLN A 819 27.70 -4.41 13.99
CA GLN A 819 28.21 -5.44 14.91
C GLN A 819 27.16 -5.92 15.94
N ASP A 820 26.18 -5.08 16.28
CA ASP A 820 25.02 -5.43 17.10
C ASP A 820 23.92 -6.21 16.33
N GLY A 821 24.11 -6.36 15.01
CA GLY A 821 23.22 -6.97 14.04
C GLY A 821 21.98 -6.14 13.68
N ARG A 822 21.99 -4.83 13.95
CA ARG A 822 21.15 -3.88 13.20
C ARG A 822 21.68 -3.66 11.79
N VAL A 823 20.91 -3.00 10.94
CA VAL A 823 21.23 -2.73 9.54
C VAL A 823 21.08 -1.24 9.26
N VAL A 824 21.97 -0.70 8.42
CA VAL A 824 21.93 0.66 7.88
C VAL A 824 21.80 0.59 6.35
N VAL A 825 20.98 1.45 5.76
CA VAL A 825 20.70 1.51 4.31
C VAL A 825 21.07 2.90 3.79
N ALA A 826 21.94 2.95 2.77
CA ALA A 826 22.38 4.20 2.14
C ALA A 826 22.07 4.23 0.64
N ARG A 827 21.56 5.36 0.15
CA ARG A 827 21.27 5.59 -1.29
C ARG A 827 22.53 5.71 -2.15
N LYS A 828 23.57 6.37 -1.63
CA LYS A 828 24.84 6.59 -2.35
C LYS A 828 25.78 5.40 -2.16
N ARG A 829 26.34 4.92 -3.27
CA ARG A 829 27.27 3.81 -3.31
C ARG A 829 28.57 4.20 -2.60
N ILE A 830 28.99 3.39 -1.62
CA ILE A 830 30.24 3.65 -0.89
C ILE A 830 31.42 3.34 -1.82
N ALA A 831 32.11 4.38 -2.28
CA ALA A 831 33.34 4.21 -3.05
C ALA A 831 34.43 3.59 -2.17
N ASN A 832 35.13 2.57 -2.70
CA ASN A 832 36.05 1.69 -1.97
C ASN A 832 36.88 2.39 -0.88
N SER A 833 36.50 2.21 0.38
CA SER A 833 37.43 2.36 1.50
C SER A 833 38.58 1.35 1.32
N SER A 834 39.81 1.75 1.64
CA SER A 834 41.01 0.92 1.47
C SER A 834 41.16 -0.19 2.52
N SER A 835 40.06 -0.58 3.16
CA SER A 835 39.95 -1.63 4.17
C SER A 835 38.71 -2.49 3.88
N PRO A 836 38.82 -3.84 3.91
CA PRO A 836 37.67 -4.71 3.77
C PRO A 836 36.84 -4.72 5.06
N GLU A 837 35.97 -3.73 5.24
CA GLU A 837 34.98 -3.75 6.32
C GLU A 837 34.01 -4.94 6.15
N PRO A 838 33.65 -5.64 7.24
CA PRO A 838 32.77 -6.79 7.16
C PRO A 838 31.32 -6.40 6.82
N GLU A 839 30.80 -7.02 5.78
CA GLU A 839 29.35 -7.21 5.53
C GLU A 839 28.51 -5.98 5.11
N ALA A 840 29.09 -5.10 4.28
CA ALA A 840 28.33 -4.23 3.38
C ALA A 840 28.00 -4.92 2.03
N LYS A 841 26.85 -4.60 1.42
CA LYS A 841 26.43 -5.10 0.09
C LYS A 841 25.76 -4.03 -0.77
N ASP A 842 26.24 -3.87 -2.00
CA ASP A 842 25.60 -3.05 -3.05
C ASP A 842 24.48 -3.83 -3.77
N TYR A 843 23.27 -3.28 -3.75
CA TYR A 843 22.13 -3.78 -4.52
C TYR A 843 21.67 -2.76 -5.58
N ILE A 844 21.05 -3.28 -6.64
CA ILE A 844 20.28 -2.53 -7.62
C ILE A 844 18.87 -3.12 -7.74
N LEU A 845 17.87 -2.28 -7.94
CA LEU A 845 16.49 -2.69 -8.24
C LEU A 845 16.47 -3.42 -9.59
N SER A 846 16.18 -4.73 -9.57
CA SER A 846 16.22 -5.61 -10.74
C SER A 846 14.83 -5.90 -11.33
N SER A 847 13.78 -5.94 -10.50
CA SER A 847 12.39 -5.91 -10.99
C SER A 847 11.40 -5.36 -9.95
N VAL A 848 10.26 -4.90 -10.45
CA VAL A 848 9.13 -4.34 -9.71
C VAL A 848 7.85 -5.02 -10.20
N ILE A 849 7.04 -5.54 -9.29
CA ILE A 849 5.69 -6.03 -9.59
C ILE A 849 4.68 -5.01 -9.04
N THR A 850 3.81 -4.54 -9.93
CA THR A 850 2.87 -3.43 -9.67
C THR A 850 1.44 -3.90 -9.91
N CYS A 851 0.53 -3.57 -8.99
CA CYS A 851 -0.90 -3.69 -9.24
C CYS A 851 -1.40 -2.42 -9.93
N ILE A 852 -2.00 -2.61 -11.11
CA ILE A 852 -2.71 -1.57 -11.84
C ILE A 852 -4.20 -1.68 -11.54
N GLU A 853 -4.72 -0.69 -10.83
CA GLU A 853 -6.11 -0.61 -10.39
C GLU A 853 -6.93 0.27 -11.34
N THR A 854 -8.15 -0.18 -11.61
CA THR A 854 -9.22 0.57 -12.28
C THR A 854 -10.47 0.44 -11.42
N ASN A 855 -11.40 1.40 -11.51
CA ASN A 855 -12.60 1.49 -10.66
C ASN A 855 -13.42 0.18 -10.56
N ASN A 856 -13.29 -0.73 -11.54
CA ASN A 856 -14.03 -2.00 -11.61
C ASN A 856 -13.12 -3.26 -11.66
N SER A 857 -11.78 -3.12 -11.64
CA SER A 857 -10.86 -4.29 -11.68
C SER A 857 -9.39 -3.95 -11.44
N GLY A 858 -8.65 -4.85 -10.78
CA GLY A 858 -7.17 -4.86 -10.76
C GLY A 858 -6.55 -5.82 -11.80
N HIS A 859 -5.27 -5.61 -12.09
CA HIS A 859 -4.38 -6.62 -12.69
C HIS A 859 -2.91 -6.32 -12.35
N LEU A 860 -2.01 -7.28 -12.60
CA LEU A 860 -0.58 -7.17 -12.24
C LEU A 860 0.30 -7.03 -13.48
N VAL A 861 1.30 -6.16 -13.40
CA VAL A 861 2.34 -5.96 -14.41
C VAL A 861 3.73 -6.05 -13.78
N THR A 862 4.76 -6.32 -14.59
CA THR A 862 6.14 -6.43 -14.11
C THR A 862 7.06 -5.50 -14.90
N CYS A 863 7.76 -4.62 -14.20
CA CYS A 863 8.89 -3.86 -14.76
C CYS A 863 10.19 -4.60 -14.45
N VAL A 864 11.08 -4.77 -15.43
CA VAL A 864 12.36 -5.48 -15.29
C VAL A 864 13.52 -4.61 -15.80
N ASN A 865 14.65 -4.64 -15.09
CA ASN A 865 15.87 -3.90 -15.38
C ASN A 865 16.96 -4.83 -15.92
N LEU A 866 17.25 -4.76 -17.22
CA LEU A 866 18.16 -5.68 -17.93
C LEU A 866 19.41 -4.96 -18.45
N PRO A 867 20.61 -5.57 -18.37
CA PRO A 867 21.80 -5.05 -19.02
C PRO A 867 21.72 -5.25 -20.55
N CYS A 868 22.00 -4.20 -21.33
CA CYS A 868 21.98 -4.22 -22.79
C CYS A 868 23.20 -3.46 -23.35
N ASN A 869 24.14 -4.20 -23.93
CA ASN A 869 25.40 -3.77 -24.56
C ASN A 869 26.42 -3.00 -23.69
N THR A 870 25.99 -2.12 -22.79
CA THR A 870 26.76 -1.53 -21.67
C THR A 870 25.83 -1.09 -20.56
N ASP A 871 24.73 -0.44 -20.95
CA ASP A 871 23.80 0.25 -20.05
C ASP A 871 22.67 -0.65 -19.56
N ARG A 872 21.83 -0.12 -18.67
CA ARG A 872 20.68 -0.82 -18.10
C ARG A 872 19.37 -0.23 -18.59
N GLN A 873 18.54 -1.07 -19.18
CA GLN A 873 17.26 -0.69 -19.80
C GLN A 873 16.08 -1.29 -19.05
N TRP A 874 15.01 -0.52 -18.94
CA TRP A 874 13.79 -0.90 -18.25
C TRP A 874 12.69 -1.34 -19.23
N PHE A 875 12.03 -2.44 -18.89
CA PHE A 875 10.98 -3.05 -19.72
C PHE A 875 9.74 -3.36 -18.89
N LEU A 876 8.60 -2.84 -19.32
CA LEU A 876 7.27 -3.22 -18.85
C LEU A 876 6.81 -4.49 -19.57
N ILE A 877 6.39 -5.49 -18.79
CA ILE A 877 5.71 -6.69 -19.28
C ILE A 877 4.29 -6.71 -18.69
N ASN A 878 3.30 -6.57 -19.58
CA ASN A 878 1.87 -6.59 -19.30
C ASN A 878 1.25 -7.76 -20.08
N GLU A 879 1.10 -8.90 -19.42
CA GLU A 879 0.74 -10.19 -20.04
C GLU A 879 1.65 -10.53 -21.24
N THR A 880 1.15 -10.38 -22.47
CA THR A 880 1.91 -10.61 -23.72
C THR A 880 2.52 -9.34 -24.32
N HIS A 881 2.12 -8.16 -23.85
CA HIS A 881 2.61 -6.87 -24.34
C HIS A 881 3.91 -6.51 -23.60
N VAL A 882 5.00 -6.31 -24.36
CA VAL A 882 6.30 -5.90 -23.84
C VAL A 882 6.65 -4.53 -24.43
N LYS A 883 6.99 -3.57 -23.57
CA LYS A 883 7.33 -2.20 -23.96
C LYS A 883 8.54 -1.70 -23.17
N GLN A 884 9.51 -1.07 -23.84
CA GLN A 884 10.57 -0.33 -23.17
C GLN A 884 10.02 0.93 -22.48
N ILE A 885 10.48 1.21 -21.27
CA ILE A 885 10.09 2.37 -20.45
C ILE A 885 11.33 3.07 -19.88
N SER A 886 11.17 4.29 -19.37
CA SER A 886 12.25 4.96 -18.64
C SER A 886 12.38 4.42 -17.21
N HIS A 887 13.54 4.61 -16.60
CA HIS A 887 13.72 4.28 -15.17
C HIS A 887 12.76 5.09 -14.28
N LYS A 888 12.49 6.36 -14.65
CA LYS A 888 11.54 7.23 -13.95
C LYS A 888 10.11 6.68 -13.98
N ASP A 889 9.64 6.15 -15.11
CA ASP A 889 8.33 5.47 -15.16
C ASP A 889 8.34 4.13 -14.40
N ALA A 890 9.45 3.40 -14.38
CA ALA A 890 9.53 2.15 -13.62
C ALA A 890 9.35 2.33 -12.09
N ILE A 891 9.68 3.51 -11.54
CA ILE A 891 9.68 3.80 -10.09
C ILE A 891 8.74 4.93 -9.64
N LYS A 892 8.05 5.63 -10.54
CA LYS A 892 7.00 6.61 -10.18
C LYS A 892 5.66 5.91 -9.96
N PHE A 893 5.11 6.00 -8.75
CA PHE A 893 3.93 5.23 -8.31
C PHE A 893 2.77 6.15 -7.90
N ASP A 894 1.97 6.57 -8.89
CA ASP A 894 0.67 7.17 -8.60
C ASP A 894 -0.26 6.12 -7.97
N VAL A 895 -0.28 6.06 -6.64
CA VAL A 895 -0.93 5.01 -5.85
C VAL A 895 -2.46 4.97 -6.05
N ASN A 896 -3.04 5.96 -6.73
CA ASN A 896 -4.45 5.95 -7.12
C ASN A 896 -4.76 4.81 -8.11
N TRP A 897 -3.85 4.51 -9.04
CA TRP A 897 -3.99 3.44 -10.04
C TRP A 897 -2.77 2.54 -10.23
N LYS A 898 -1.59 2.87 -9.66
CA LYS A 898 -0.29 2.22 -9.89
C LYS A 898 0.41 1.91 -8.56
N THR A 899 -0.04 0.87 -7.86
CA THR A 899 0.48 0.51 -6.52
C THR A 899 1.62 -0.54 -6.63
N PRO A 900 2.82 -0.31 -6.07
CA PRO A 900 3.86 -1.34 -6.01
C PRO A 900 3.49 -2.43 -5.00
N CYS A 901 3.81 -3.69 -5.32
CA CYS A 901 3.47 -4.84 -4.47
C CYS A 901 4.70 -5.64 -4.04
N VAL A 902 5.63 -5.91 -4.95
CA VAL A 902 6.87 -6.65 -4.68
C VAL A 902 8.04 -6.02 -5.43
N LEU A 903 9.16 -5.84 -4.74
CA LEU A 903 10.42 -5.33 -5.28
C LEU A 903 11.51 -6.39 -5.15
N PHE A 904 12.31 -6.57 -6.19
CA PHE A 904 13.53 -7.38 -6.16
C PHE A 904 14.75 -6.47 -6.27
N TYR A 905 15.60 -6.53 -5.25
CA TYR A 905 16.92 -5.90 -5.23
C TYR A 905 17.99 -6.98 -5.35
N SER A 906 18.83 -6.90 -6.37
CA SER A 906 19.87 -7.91 -6.66
C SER A 906 21.26 -7.32 -6.52
N ARG A 907 22.22 -8.11 -6.00
CA ARG A 907 23.61 -7.66 -5.86
C ARG A 907 24.25 -7.34 -7.22
N LEU A 908 25.07 -6.29 -7.29
CA LEU A 908 25.66 -5.82 -8.57
C LEU A 908 26.52 -6.88 -9.30
N ASP A 909 27.14 -7.80 -8.56
CA ASP A 909 28.02 -8.86 -9.05
C ASP A 909 27.42 -10.28 -8.95
N LEU A 910 26.09 -10.39 -8.77
CA LEU A 910 25.37 -11.66 -8.54
C LEU A 910 25.78 -12.79 -9.51
N GLU A 911 25.86 -12.48 -10.81
CA GLU A 911 26.22 -13.43 -11.87
C GLU A 911 27.72 -13.81 -11.88
N LYS A 912 28.59 -12.96 -11.32
CA LYS A 912 30.01 -13.27 -11.15
C LYS A 912 30.23 -14.23 -9.98
N ARG A 913 29.43 -14.08 -8.91
CA ARG A 913 29.49 -14.93 -7.71
C ARG A 913 28.85 -16.30 -7.96
N HIS A 914 27.64 -16.33 -8.53
CA HIS A 914 26.81 -17.54 -8.63
C HIS A 914 26.75 -18.09 -10.06
N ARG A 915 27.91 -18.53 -10.56
CA ARG A 915 28.05 -19.15 -11.88
C ARG A 915 27.51 -20.58 -11.90
N VAL A 916 26.19 -20.71 -11.99
CA VAL A 916 25.51 -22.00 -12.18
C VAL A 916 25.46 -22.32 -13.69
N GLU A 917 26.20 -23.34 -14.12
CA GLU A 917 26.06 -23.91 -15.47
C GLU A 917 24.75 -24.69 -15.60
N VAL A 918 24.03 -24.49 -16.71
CA VAL A 918 22.77 -25.22 -16.97
C VAL A 918 23.10 -26.61 -17.50
N GLN A 919 22.80 -27.64 -16.70
CA GLN A 919 22.87 -29.04 -17.13
C GLN A 919 21.47 -29.53 -17.47
N ASN A 920 21.25 -30.10 -18.66
CA ASN A 920 19.97 -30.73 -18.97
C ASN A 920 19.87 -32.08 -18.22
N PRO A 921 18.92 -32.27 -17.28
CA PRO A 921 18.79 -33.52 -16.54
C PRO A 921 18.02 -34.60 -17.32
N ILE A 922 17.41 -34.25 -18.47
CA ILE A 922 16.60 -35.16 -19.28
C ILE A 922 17.50 -36.04 -20.15
N ASP A 923 17.43 -37.35 -19.95
CA ASP A 923 18.09 -38.34 -20.80
C ASP A 923 17.17 -39.51 -21.16
N GLU A 924 17.72 -40.48 -21.89
CA GLU A 924 17.04 -41.65 -22.45
C GLU A 924 16.20 -42.45 -21.42
N ARG A 925 16.53 -42.37 -20.11
CA ARG A 925 15.81 -43.09 -19.04
C ARG A 925 14.30 -42.80 -19.04
N VAL A 926 13.85 -41.65 -19.54
CA VAL A 926 12.41 -41.27 -19.59
C VAL A 926 11.57 -42.18 -20.51
N PHE A 927 12.20 -43.01 -21.35
CA PHE A 927 11.54 -44.01 -22.18
C PHE A 927 11.52 -45.42 -21.56
N PHE A 928 12.29 -45.65 -20.48
CA PHE A 928 12.50 -46.98 -19.87
C PHE A 928 12.06 -47.06 -18.40
N GLN A 929 11.50 -45.99 -17.83
CA GLN A 929 10.88 -46.01 -16.50
C GLN A 929 9.53 -46.75 -16.54
N GLU A 930 9.29 -47.61 -15.56
CA GLU A 930 8.06 -48.41 -15.45
C GLU A 930 6.82 -47.56 -15.15
N ASN A 931 5.65 -48.02 -15.61
CA ASN A 931 4.38 -47.30 -15.46
C ASN A 931 3.88 -47.38 -14.00
N VAL A 932 4.12 -46.33 -13.22
CA VAL A 932 3.80 -46.19 -11.77
C VAL A 932 2.29 -46.32 -11.42
N ALA A 933 1.41 -46.51 -12.41
CA ALA A 933 -0.05 -46.38 -12.24
C ALA A 933 -0.83 -47.69 -12.02
N THR A 934 -0.29 -48.87 -12.36
CA THR A 934 -1.03 -50.15 -12.28
C THR A 934 -0.57 -51.02 -11.10
N PRO A 935 -1.33 -51.15 -10.01
CA PRO A 935 -1.02 -52.11 -8.95
C PRO A 935 -1.25 -53.54 -9.45
N VAL A 936 -0.17 -54.31 -9.61
CA VAL A 936 -0.23 -55.72 -10.00
C VAL A 936 -0.96 -56.50 -8.90
N SER A 937 -2.20 -56.90 -9.18
CA SER A 937 -3.03 -57.64 -8.25
C SER A 937 -2.59 -59.10 -8.19
N SER A 938 -1.63 -59.40 -7.30
CA SER A 938 -1.02 -60.71 -7.08
C SER A 938 -2.00 -61.74 -6.50
N GLY A 939 -2.95 -62.23 -7.30
CA GLY A 939 -3.93 -63.21 -6.81
C GLY A 939 -5.01 -63.67 -7.80
N SER A 940 -4.66 -64.44 -8.83
CA SER A 940 -5.45 -65.62 -9.24
C SER A 940 -4.79 -66.39 -10.39
N SER A 941 -4.72 -67.71 -10.27
CA SER A 941 -4.23 -68.62 -11.29
C SER A 941 -5.40 -69.36 -11.97
N MET A 942 -5.85 -68.89 -13.12
CA MET A 942 -6.47 -69.74 -14.15
C MET A 942 -6.38 -69.05 -15.51
N GLY A 943 -6.15 -69.82 -16.59
CA GLY A 943 -5.76 -69.25 -17.88
C GLY A 943 -6.91 -68.73 -18.75
N CYS A 944 -6.71 -67.58 -19.37
CA CYS A 944 -7.35 -67.22 -20.64
C CYS A 944 -6.37 -66.41 -21.51
N SER A 945 -6.02 -66.94 -22.68
CA SER A 945 -5.04 -66.31 -23.59
C SER A 945 -5.67 -65.21 -24.43
N SER A 946 -5.80 -64.01 -23.85
CA SER A 946 -6.04 -62.77 -24.61
C SER A 946 -4.72 -62.02 -24.80
N GLN A 947 -4.46 -61.57 -26.03
CA GLN A 947 -3.22 -60.86 -26.37
C GLN A 947 -3.24 -59.44 -25.78
N MET A 948 -2.64 -59.26 -24.60
CA MET A 948 -2.35 -57.93 -24.07
C MET A 948 -1.21 -57.31 -24.88
N ASN A 949 -1.52 -56.30 -25.70
CA ASN A 949 -0.54 -55.47 -26.39
C ASN A 949 0.23 -54.59 -25.38
N GLN A 950 1.25 -55.17 -24.76
CA GLN A 950 2.33 -54.38 -24.16
C GLN A 950 3.19 -53.82 -25.30
N ILE A 951 3.33 -52.50 -25.38
CA ILE A 951 4.28 -51.86 -26.29
C ILE A 951 5.68 -52.11 -25.70
N GLU A 952 6.53 -52.85 -26.42
CA GLU A 952 7.93 -53.03 -26.04
C GLU A 952 8.63 -51.67 -25.86
N PRO A 953 9.60 -51.54 -24.93
CA PRO A 953 10.41 -50.33 -24.84
C PRO A 953 11.12 -50.04 -26.17
N PRO A 954 11.30 -48.76 -26.55
CA PRO A 954 11.74 -48.40 -27.91
C PRO A 954 13.12 -48.97 -28.24
N ARG A 955 13.18 -49.81 -29.28
CA ARG A 955 14.37 -50.58 -29.67
C ARG A 955 15.57 -49.71 -30.08
N TYR A 956 15.31 -48.48 -30.53
CA TYR A 956 16.29 -47.40 -30.63
C TYR A 956 15.56 -46.05 -30.49
N LEU A 957 16.28 -44.99 -30.09
CA LEU A 957 15.72 -43.63 -30.08
C LEU A 957 16.15 -42.88 -31.36
N PRO A 958 15.27 -42.05 -31.97
CA PRO A 958 15.63 -41.24 -33.14
C PRO A 958 16.74 -40.23 -32.80
N LYS A 959 17.47 -39.78 -33.82
CA LYS A 959 18.62 -38.87 -33.68
C LYS A 959 18.32 -37.48 -34.22
N ARG A 960 19.25 -36.54 -34.04
CA ARG A 960 19.12 -35.17 -34.56
C ARG A 960 18.84 -35.18 -36.06
N GLY A 961 17.73 -34.57 -36.48
CA GLY A 961 17.28 -34.52 -37.87
C GLY A 961 16.42 -35.70 -38.34
N ASP A 962 16.25 -36.76 -37.55
CA ASP A 962 15.25 -37.80 -37.83
C ASP A 962 13.82 -37.24 -37.76
N LEU A 963 12.90 -37.95 -38.41
CA LEU A 963 11.47 -37.64 -38.43
C LEU A 963 10.75 -38.50 -37.38
N VAL A 964 9.87 -37.87 -36.61
CA VAL A 964 8.86 -38.51 -35.78
C VAL A 964 7.52 -37.94 -36.21
N ALA A 965 6.53 -38.79 -36.49
CA ALA A 965 5.16 -38.31 -36.70
C ALA A 965 4.38 -38.38 -35.40
N MET A 966 3.57 -37.36 -35.14
CA MET A 966 2.90 -37.13 -33.85
C MET A 966 1.47 -36.64 -34.07
N ASP A 967 0.58 -37.10 -33.19
CA ASP A 967 -0.79 -36.62 -33.05
C ASP A 967 -1.22 -36.71 -31.56
N ALA A 968 -2.19 -35.91 -31.14
CA ALA A 968 -2.60 -35.81 -29.74
C ALA A 968 -4.10 -35.48 -29.59
N GLU A 969 -4.77 -36.24 -28.73
CA GLU A 969 -6.21 -36.15 -28.48
C GLU A 969 -6.49 -35.28 -27.25
N PHE A 970 -7.50 -34.43 -27.32
CA PHE A 970 -7.84 -33.49 -26.25
C PHE A 970 -9.25 -33.72 -25.66
N VAL A 971 -9.37 -33.46 -24.36
CA VAL A 971 -10.65 -33.36 -23.63
C VAL A 971 -10.84 -31.94 -23.09
N THR A 972 -12.08 -31.54 -22.83
CA THR A 972 -12.44 -30.17 -22.43
C THR A 972 -12.76 -30.10 -20.94
N LEU A 973 -11.96 -29.36 -20.17
CA LEU A 973 -12.18 -29.18 -18.72
C LEU A 973 -13.31 -28.18 -18.43
N ASN A 974 -13.40 -27.11 -19.21
CA ASN A 974 -14.54 -26.19 -19.24
C ASN A 974 -14.85 -25.75 -20.66
N LEU A 975 -16.14 -25.52 -20.94
CA LEU A 975 -16.60 -24.91 -22.17
C LEU A 975 -16.18 -23.44 -22.27
N GLU A 976 -16.18 -22.90 -23.49
CA GLU A 976 -15.99 -21.47 -23.74
C GLU A 976 -17.27 -20.71 -23.37
N GLU A 977 -17.14 -19.66 -22.56
CA GLU A 977 -18.23 -18.71 -22.29
C GLU A 977 -17.94 -17.42 -23.05
N ALA A 978 -18.87 -16.98 -23.90
CA ALA A 978 -18.69 -15.83 -24.77
C ALA A 978 -19.99 -15.05 -24.98
N GLU A 979 -19.89 -13.73 -24.95
CA GLU A 979 -20.96 -12.79 -25.24
C GLU A 979 -20.89 -12.39 -26.72
N VAL A 980 -22.00 -12.43 -27.46
CA VAL A 980 -22.07 -11.90 -28.83
C VAL A 980 -22.69 -10.52 -28.77
N ARG A 981 -21.91 -9.50 -29.13
CA ARG A 981 -22.34 -8.10 -29.16
C ARG A 981 -23.26 -7.83 -30.35
N SER A 982 -24.03 -6.74 -30.25
CA SER A 982 -24.93 -6.25 -31.30
C SER A 982 -24.21 -5.85 -32.61
N ASP A 983 -22.89 -5.61 -32.57
CA ASP A 983 -22.04 -5.38 -33.75
C ASP A 983 -21.52 -6.67 -34.41
N GLY A 984 -21.93 -7.84 -33.91
CA GLY A 984 -21.53 -9.15 -34.40
C GLY A 984 -20.15 -9.63 -33.92
N ARG A 985 -19.44 -8.87 -33.05
CA ARG A 985 -18.21 -9.37 -32.41
C ARG A 985 -18.55 -10.37 -31.31
N LYS A 986 -17.75 -11.44 -31.24
CA LYS A 986 -17.74 -12.40 -30.14
C LYS A 986 -16.71 -11.97 -29.11
N LEU A 987 -17.15 -11.63 -27.91
CA LEU A 987 -16.30 -11.35 -26.75
C LEU A 987 -16.24 -12.62 -25.89
N THR A 988 -15.17 -13.40 -26.03
CA THR A 988 -14.91 -14.55 -25.16
C THR A 988 -14.62 -14.05 -23.74
N LEU A 989 -15.53 -14.36 -22.81
CA LEU A 989 -15.40 -14.02 -21.38
C LEU A 989 -14.50 -15.03 -20.65
N LYS A 990 -14.51 -16.29 -21.09
CA LYS A 990 -13.74 -17.39 -20.53
C LYS A 990 -13.37 -18.38 -21.65
N PRO A 991 -12.08 -18.61 -21.95
CA PRO A 991 -11.68 -19.57 -22.97
C PRO A 991 -11.96 -21.01 -22.51
N SER A 992 -12.22 -21.91 -23.47
CA SER A 992 -12.26 -23.34 -23.22
C SER A 992 -10.86 -23.87 -22.89
N LEU A 993 -10.69 -24.54 -21.76
CA LEU A 993 -9.43 -25.24 -21.45
C LEU A 993 -9.46 -26.65 -22.02
N LEU A 994 -8.60 -26.88 -23.00
CA LEU A 994 -8.29 -28.20 -23.52
C LEU A 994 -7.15 -28.85 -22.72
N LEU A 995 -7.23 -30.17 -22.60
CA LEU A 995 -6.27 -31.00 -21.89
C LEU A 995 -5.91 -32.20 -22.75
N ALA A 996 -4.62 -32.42 -23.00
CA ALA A 996 -4.14 -33.63 -23.67
C ALA A 996 -4.53 -34.87 -22.85
N ALA A 997 -5.22 -35.80 -23.50
CA ALA A 997 -5.76 -37.03 -22.92
C ALA A 997 -5.06 -38.30 -23.47
N ARG A 998 -4.57 -38.23 -24.71
CA ARG A 998 -3.72 -39.25 -25.32
C ARG A 998 -2.71 -38.58 -26.24
N VAL A 999 -1.48 -39.10 -26.28
CA VAL A 999 -0.44 -38.65 -27.21
C VAL A 999 0.21 -39.87 -27.85
N THR A 1000 0.28 -39.86 -29.17
CA THR A 1000 0.92 -40.92 -29.96
C THR A 1000 2.11 -40.35 -30.74
N CYS A 1001 3.23 -41.06 -30.74
CA CYS A 1001 4.42 -40.73 -31.52
C CYS A 1001 4.92 -41.99 -32.24
N ILE A 1002 5.10 -41.91 -33.56
CA ILE A 1002 5.55 -43.01 -34.43
C ILE A 1002 6.87 -42.65 -35.12
N TYR A 1003 7.69 -43.64 -35.47
CA TYR A 1003 8.92 -43.39 -36.24
C TYR A 1003 8.56 -42.87 -37.65
N GLY A 1004 9.07 -41.71 -38.04
CA GLY A 1004 8.97 -41.18 -39.40
C GLY A 1004 10.13 -41.60 -40.32
N SER A 1005 11.28 -41.92 -39.74
CA SER A 1005 12.48 -42.40 -40.43
C SER A 1005 13.07 -43.67 -39.80
N GLY A 1006 13.96 -44.34 -40.55
CA GLY A 1006 14.64 -45.56 -40.10
C GLY A 1006 13.86 -46.87 -40.31
N PRO A 1007 14.38 -48.01 -39.84
CA PRO A 1007 13.84 -49.35 -40.13
C PRO A 1007 12.53 -49.69 -39.40
N LEU A 1008 12.14 -48.92 -38.36
CA LEU A 1008 10.86 -49.09 -37.65
C LEU A 1008 9.81 -48.04 -38.05
N LYS A 1009 10.03 -47.35 -39.18
CA LYS A 1009 9.12 -46.35 -39.73
C LYS A 1009 7.67 -46.85 -39.79
N GLY A 1010 6.75 -46.01 -39.31
CA GLY A 1010 5.32 -46.29 -39.22
C GLY A 1010 4.87 -46.98 -37.93
N THR A 1011 5.78 -47.57 -37.13
CA THR A 1011 5.42 -48.17 -35.83
C THR A 1011 5.45 -47.14 -34.69
N PRO A 1012 4.67 -47.32 -33.60
CA PRO A 1012 4.73 -46.43 -32.45
C PRO A 1012 6.07 -46.54 -31.70
N ILE A 1013 6.57 -45.37 -31.28
CA ILE A 1013 7.63 -45.20 -30.27
C ILE A 1013 6.98 -45.20 -28.88
N PHE A 1014 5.83 -44.52 -28.76
CA PHE A 1014 4.90 -44.65 -27.64
C PHE A 1014 3.49 -44.21 -28.04
N ASP A 1015 2.50 -44.80 -27.40
CA ASP A 1015 1.10 -44.35 -27.40
C ASP A 1015 0.64 -44.32 -25.93
N ASN A 1016 0.36 -43.14 -25.38
CA ASN A 1016 0.27 -42.91 -23.94
C ASN A 1016 -1.00 -42.11 -23.58
N TYR A 1017 -1.83 -42.69 -22.72
CA TYR A 1017 -3.02 -42.03 -22.14
C TYR A 1017 -2.61 -41.24 -20.89
N ILE A 1018 -3.26 -40.11 -20.63
CA ILE A 1018 -2.82 -39.13 -19.61
C ILE A 1018 -3.77 -39.12 -18.40
N ILE A 1019 -3.24 -39.53 -17.25
CA ILE A 1019 -3.96 -39.57 -15.95
C ILE A 1019 -4.51 -38.19 -15.61
N THR A 1020 -5.82 -38.14 -15.33
CA THR A 1020 -6.51 -36.91 -14.95
C THR A 1020 -7.44 -37.15 -13.76
N ARG A 1021 -7.31 -36.31 -12.72
CA ARG A 1021 -8.19 -36.30 -11.53
C ARG A 1021 -9.13 -35.08 -11.49
N GLU A 1022 -9.08 -34.24 -12.52
CA GLU A 1022 -9.93 -33.06 -12.66
C GLU A 1022 -11.24 -33.41 -13.36
N HIS A 1023 -12.28 -32.62 -13.11
CA HIS A 1023 -13.58 -32.80 -13.75
C HIS A 1023 -13.51 -32.41 -15.23
N ILE A 1024 -13.71 -33.38 -16.12
CA ILE A 1024 -13.85 -33.17 -17.57
C ILE A 1024 -15.30 -32.80 -17.88
N SER A 1025 -15.51 -31.65 -18.54
CA SER A 1025 -16.85 -31.17 -18.96
C SER A 1025 -17.33 -31.82 -20.26
N ASP A 1026 -16.44 -32.10 -21.21
CA ASP A 1026 -16.72 -32.88 -22.42
C ASP A 1026 -15.47 -33.70 -22.79
N TYR A 1027 -15.67 -34.99 -23.05
CA TYR A 1027 -14.61 -35.91 -23.51
C TYR A 1027 -14.34 -35.78 -25.02
N GLN A 1028 -15.20 -35.09 -25.77
CA GLN A 1028 -15.16 -34.95 -27.22
C GLN A 1028 -15.07 -36.29 -27.98
N THR A 1029 -15.56 -37.40 -27.41
CA THR A 1029 -15.30 -38.80 -27.84
C THR A 1029 -15.43 -39.07 -29.35
N LYS A 1030 -16.28 -38.33 -30.07
CA LYS A 1030 -16.40 -38.39 -31.54
C LYS A 1030 -15.12 -37.95 -32.27
N PHE A 1031 -14.48 -36.90 -31.76
CA PHE A 1031 -13.28 -36.26 -32.30
C PHE A 1031 -11.98 -36.68 -31.59
N SER A 1032 -12.07 -37.33 -30.42
CA SER A 1032 -10.91 -37.71 -29.59
C SER A 1032 -10.73 -39.22 -29.39
N GLY A 1033 -11.76 -40.02 -29.67
CA GLY A 1033 -11.83 -41.46 -29.34
C GLY A 1033 -11.94 -41.79 -27.83
N ILE A 1034 -11.63 -40.84 -26.94
CA ILE A 1034 -11.52 -41.06 -25.49
C ILE A 1034 -12.91 -41.24 -24.85
N LYS A 1035 -13.06 -42.27 -24.01
CA LYS A 1035 -14.30 -42.57 -23.28
C LYS A 1035 -14.20 -42.22 -21.79
N PRO A 1036 -15.32 -41.93 -21.11
CA PRO A 1036 -15.35 -41.85 -19.65
C PRO A 1036 -14.76 -43.13 -19.03
N GLY A 1037 -13.83 -42.95 -18.09
CA GLY A 1037 -13.08 -44.04 -17.46
C GLY A 1037 -11.71 -44.36 -18.08
N ASP A 1038 -11.44 -43.98 -19.34
CA ASP A 1038 -10.14 -44.27 -20.01
C ASP A 1038 -8.94 -43.58 -19.31
N LEU A 1039 -9.17 -42.47 -18.62
CA LEU A 1039 -8.15 -41.60 -18.01
C LEU A 1039 -8.02 -41.73 -16.48
N ASP A 1040 -8.84 -42.58 -15.86
CA ASP A 1040 -8.89 -42.79 -14.41
C ASP A 1040 -8.10 -44.07 -14.04
N PRO A 1041 -7.06 -44.00 -13.17
CA PRO A 1041 -6.24 -45.16 -12.83
C PRO A 1041 -6.96 -46.26 -12.04
N THR A 1042 -8.20 -46.03 -11.59
CA THR A 1042 -9.03 -47.01 -10.88
C THR A 1042 -10.02 -47.76 -11.78
N THR A 1043 -10.38 -47.20 -12.95
CA THR A 1043 -11.36 -47.80 -13.87
C THR A 1043 -10.84 -48.06 -15.28
N SER A 1044 -9.70 -47.49 -15.65
CA SER A 1044 -9.15 -47.61 -17.01
C SER A 1044 -8.66 -49.02 -17.32
N ASN A 1045 -8.95 -49.49 -18.53
CA ASN A 1045 -8.41 -50.73 -19.10
C ASN A 1045 -7.18 -50.50 -19.99
N LYS A 1046 -6.57 -49.31 -19.93
CA LYS A 1046 -5.44 -48.90 -20.77
C LYS A 1046 -4.11 -49.15 -20.04
N ASN A 1047 -3.37 -50.18 -20.45
CA ASN A 1047 -2.05 -50.51 -19.90
C ASN A 1047 -0.96 -49.42 -20.16
N THR A 1048 -1.26 -48.38 -20.95
CA THR A 1048 -0.35 -47.27 -21.30
C THR A 1048 -0.72 -45.94 -20.62
N LEU A 1049 -1.46 -46.00 -19.52
CA LEU A 1049 -1.88 -44.83 -18.73
C LEU A 1049 -0.73 -44.29 -17.86
N VAL A 1050 -0.36 -43.02 -18.06
CA VAL A 1050 0.82 -42.36 -17.47
C VAL A 1050 0.54 -40.92 -17.02
N ALA A 1051 1.44 -40.33 -16.22
CA ALA A 1051 1.35 -38.92 -15.83
C ALA A 1051 1.73 -37.97 -16.98
N MET A 1052 1.07 -36.80 -17.05
CA MET A 1052 1.35 -35.74 -18.03
C MET A 1052 2.85 -35.38 -18.09
N LYS A 1053 3.50 -35.25 -16.93
CA LYS A 1053 4.94 -34.97 -16.81
C LYS A 1053 5.81 -36.00 -17.53
N THR A 1054 5.44 -37.28 -17.52
CA THR A 1054 6.18 -38.35 -18.22
C THR A 1054 6.09 -38.18 -19.74
N VAL A 1055 4.90 -37.88 -20.28
CA VAL A 1055 4.73 -37.61 -21.72
C VAL A 1055 5.47 -36.33 -22.12
N TYR A 1056 5.36 -35.28 -21.31
CA TYR A 1056 6.08 -34.02 -21.53
C TYR A 1056 7.60 -34.25 -21.59
N LEU A 1057 8.18 -35.03 -20.66
CA LEU A 1057 9.60 -35.36 -20.66
C LEU A 1057 10.06 -36.14 -21.91
N LYS A 1058 9.25 -37.08 -22.43
CA LYS A 1058 9.55 -37.81 -23.67
C LYS A 1058 9.57 -36.88 -24.89
N LEU A 1059 8.52 -36.07 -25.06
CA LEU A 1059 8.44 -35.05 -26.12
C LEU A 1059 9.58 -34.03 -25.99
N ARG A 1060 9.90 -33.63 -24.76
CA ARG A 1060 10.94 -32.64 -24.47
C ARG A 1060 12.35 -33.17 -24.78
N TYR A 1061 12.64 -34.44 -24.49
CA TYR A 1061 13.86 -35.10 -24.95
C TYR A 1061 13.98 -35.05 -26.48
N PHE A 1062 12.90 -35.29 -27.23
CA PHE A 1062 12.94 -35.21 -28.69
C PHE A 1062 13.22 -33.80 -29.21
N VAL A 1063 12.58 -32.77 -28.64
CA VAL A 1063 12.87 -31.37 -28.96
C VAL A 1063 14.34 -31.04 -28.66
N ASP A 1064 14.83 -31.44 -27.48
CA ASP A 1064 16.21 -31.20 -27.02
C ASP A 1064 17.28 -31.82 -27.93
N ASN A 1065 16.98 -32.98 -28.53
CA ASN A 1065 17.89 -33.66 -29.46
C ASN A 1065 17.76 -33.17 -30.91
N GLY A 1066 16.89 -32.20 -31.21
CA GLY A 1066 16.75 -31.64 -32.56
C GLY A 1066 16.07 -32.60 -33.56
N ILE A 1067 15.12 -33.41 -33.09
CA ILE A 1067 14.23 -34.22 -33.94
C ILE A 1067 13.18 -33.33 -34.62
N LYS A 1068 12.68 -33.76 -35.79
CA LYS A 1068 11.63 -33.07 -36.54
C LYS A 1068 10.28 -33.78 -36.40
N PHE A 1069 9.23 -33.01 -36.14
CA PHE A 1069 7.87 -33.50 -35.93
C PHE A 1069 7.00 -33.32 -37.18
N VAL A 1070 6.36 -34.39 -37.62
CA VAL A 1070 5.40 -34.40 -38.75
C VAL A 1070 3.98 -34.61 -38.20
N GLY A 1071 2.99 -33.87 -38.70
CA GLY A 1071 1.61 -34.00 -38.22
C GLY A 1071 0.61 -33.18 -39.04
N HIS A 1072 -0.57 -32.92 -38.48
CA HIS A 1072 -1.65 -32.22 -39.17
C HIS A 1072 -2.42 -31.27 -38.23
N GLY A 1073 -1.97 -30.02 -38.13
CA GLY A 1073 -2.53 -29.01 -37.23
C GLY A 1073 -1.70 -28.76 -35.96
N LEU A 1074 -0.45 -29.26 -35.93
CA LEU A 1074 0.46 -29.31 -34.78
C LEU A 1074 0.61 -27.98 -34.02
N GLN A 1075 0.34 -26.84 -34.64
CA GLN A 1075 0.31 -25.53 -33.96
C GLN A 1075 -0.73 -25.46 -32.81
N ASN A 1076 -1.78 -26.28 -32.86
CA ASN A 1076 -2.75 -26.43 -31.76
C ASN A 1076 -2.25 -27.41 -30.69
N ASP A 1077 -1.64 -28.51 -31.12
CA ASP A 1077 -1.41 -29.70 -30.31
C ASP A 1077 -0.06 -29.65 -29.57
N PHE A 1078 0.97 -29.17 -30.27
CA PHE A 1078 2.36 -29.20 -29.85
C PHE A 1078 3.19 -28.08 -30.48
N LYS A 1079 3.15 -26.90 -29.86
CA LYS A 1079 3.93 -25.73 -30.30
C LYS A 1079 5.44 -25.91 -30.04
N VAL A 1080 6.24 -26.06 -31.11
CA VAL A 1080 7.71 -26.15 -31.08
C VAL A 1080 8.35 -25.21 -32.12
N PRO A 1081 9.69 -25.01 -32.17
CA PRO A 1081 10.31 -24.14 -33.16
C PRO A 1081 9.99 -24.56 -34.61
N PRO A 1082 9.83 -23.61 -35.54
CA PRO A 1082 9.42 -23.90 -36.92
C PRO A 1082 10.44 -24.78 -37.67
N GLU A 1083 11.73 -24.69 -37.34
CA GLU A 1083 12.78 -25.57 -37.89
C GLU A 1083 12.58 -27.06 -37.58
N GLN A 1084 11.83 -27.36 -36.51
CA GLN A 1084 11.49 -28.71 -36.05
C GLN A 1084 10.04 -29.10 -36.39
N THR A 1085 9.24 -28.22 -37.00
CA THR A 1085 7.81 -28.46 -37.29
C THR A 1085 7.58 -28.71 -38.77
N VAL A 1086 6.84 -29.78 -39.10
CA VAL A 1086 6.47 -30.15 -40.47
C VAL A 1086 4.96 -30.41 -40.51
N ASP A 1087 4.17 -29.33 -40.56
CA ASP A 1087 2.72 -29.42 -40.54
C ASP A 1087 2.15 -29.64 -41.96
N THR A 1088 1.50 -30.79 -42.17
CA THR A 1088 0.83 -31.10 -43.44
C THR A 1088 -0.34 -30.18 -43.74
N VAL A 1089 -0.97 -29.56 -42.72
CA VAL A 1089 -1.98 -28.52 -42.91
C VAL A 1089 -1.43 -27.36 -43.74
N GLU A 1090 -0.20 -26.94 -43.46
CA GLU A 1090 0.43 -25.80 -44.14
C GLU A 1090 1.03 -26.22 -45.49
N LEU A 1091 1.62 -27.42 -45.59
CA LEU A 1091 2.19 -27.95 -46.83
C LEU A 1091 1.15 -28.16 -47.96
N PHE A 1092 -0.12 -28.41 -47.60
CA PHE A 1092 -1.25 -28.54 -48.54
C PHE A 1092 -2.13 -27.27 -48.59
N ARG A 1093 -1.74 -26.17 -47.92
CA ARG A 1093 -2.47 -24.90 -47.92
C ARG A 1093 -2.13 -24.04 -49.13
N LEU A 1094 -3.14 -23.49 -49.79
CA LEU A 1094 -2.98 -22.38 -50.72
C LEU A 1094 -3.02 -21.04 -49.96
N PRO A 1095 -2.12 -20.07 -50.23
CA PRO A 1095 -2.12 -18.76 -49.58
C PRO A 1095 -3.49 -18.08 -49.59
N ARG A 1096 -3.87 -17.49 -48.44
CA ARG A 1096 -5.18 -16.84 -48.19
C ARG A 1096 -6.41 -17.75 -48.36
N ARG A 1097 -6.26 -19.07 -48.50
CA ARG A 1097 -7.39 -20.04 -48.49
C ARG A 1097 -7.54 -20.74 -47.13
N ARG A 1098 -8.72 -21.37 -46.94
CA ARG A 1098 -9.05 -22.21 -45.79
C ARG A 1098 -8.10 -23.42 -45.70
N LEU A 1099 -7.94 -23.95 -44.50
CA LEU A 1099 -7.27 -25.23 -44.27
C LEU A 1099 -8.13 -26.39 -44.81
N ILE A 1100 -7.47 -27.51 -45.09
CA ILE A 1100 -8.08 -28.74 -45.60
C ILE A 1100 -7.85 -29.83 -44.56
N SER A 1101 -8.89 -30.58 -44.18
CA SER A 1101 -8.80 -31.59 -43.12
C SER A 1101 -8.10 -32.87 -43.57
N LEU A 1102 -7.42 -33.54 -42.64
CA LEU A 1102 -6.70 -34.78 -42.84
C LEU A 1102 -7.56 -35.85 -43.53
N ARG A 1103 -8.81 -36.02 -43.08
CA ARG A 1103 -9.76 -36.96 -43.69
C ARG A 1103 -10.02 -36.73 -45.17
N PHE A 1104 -10.03 -35.48 -45.62
CA PHE A 1104 -10.16 -35.18 -47.05
C PHE A 1104 -8.84 -35.44 -47.80
N LEU A 1105 -7.69 -35.05 -47.23
CA LEU A 1105 -6.39 -35.28 -47.85
C LEU A 1105 -6.07 -36.79 -47.97
N ALA A 1106 -6.29 -37.58 -46.92
CA ALA A 1106 -6.10 -39.02 -46.91
C ALA A 1106 -7.06 -39.73 -47.89
N TRP A 1107 -8.32 -39.30 -47.97
CA TRP A 1107 -9.24 -39.82 -48.97
C TRP A 1107 -8.82 -39.46 -50.41
N PHE A 1108 -8.52 -38.20 -50.68
CA PHE A 1108 -8.25 -37.70 -52.04
C PHE A 1108 -6.88 -38.14 -52.58
N PHE A 1109 -5.84 -38.13 -51.75
CA PHE A 1109 -4.49 -38.52 -52.17
C PHE A 1109 -4.20 -40.00 -51.93
N LEU A 1110 -4.57 -40.56 -50.76
CA LEU A 1110 -4.19 -41.93 -50.39
C LEU A 1110 -5.27 -42.99 -50.69
N ASN A 1111 -6.49 -42.59 -51.04
CA ASN A 1111 -7.68 -43.46 -51.14
C ASN A 1111 -8.07 -44.16 -49.82
N ILE A 1112 -7.61 -43.66 -48.67
CA ILE A 1112 -7.89 -44.24 -47.33
C ILE A 1112 -9.06 -43.51 -46.66
N ARG A 1113 -9.91 -44.24 -45.91
CA ARG A 1113 -11.06 -43.69 -45.16
C ARG A 1113 -10.84 -43.70 -43.64
N ILE A 1114 -9.95 -42.82 -43.19
CA ILE A 1114 -9.69 -42.59 -41.76
C ILE A 1114 -10.88 -41.93 -41.05
N GLN A 1115 -10.87 -41.92 -39.71
CA GLN A 1115 -11.86 -41.19 -38.88
C GLN A 1115 -13.32 -41.56 -39.23
N SER A 1116 -13.58 -42.86 -39.38
CA SER A 1116 -14.88 -43.38 -39.86
C SER A 1116 -15.98 -43.43 -38.77
N ASN A 1117 -15.63 -43.69 -37.51
CA ASN A 1117 -16.57 -43.78 -36.37
C ASN A 1117 -16.15 -42.84 -35.22
N THR A 1118 -14.90 -42.99 -34.78
CA THR A 1118 -14.17 -42.10 -33.87
C THR A 1118 -12.82 -41.79 -34.50
N HIS A 1119 -12.11 -40.80 -33.96
CA HIS A 1119 -10.71 -40.56 -34.29
C HIS A 1119 -9.79 -41.56 -33.57
N ASP A 1120 -8.57 -41.70 -34.07
CA ASP A 1120 -7.47 -42.44 -33.46
C ASP A 1120 -6.14 -41.81 -33.89
N SER A 1121 -5.53 -41.02 -33.00
CA SER A 1121 -4.18 -40.43 -33.12
C SER A 1121 -3.10 -41.37 -33.72
N ALA A 1122 -3.21 -42.70 -33.58
CA ALA A 1122 -2.30 -43.63 -34.26
C ALA A 1122 -2.55 -43.72 -35.79
N GLU A 1123 -3.82 -43.73 -36.22
CA GLU A 1123 -4.23 -43.67 -37.64
C GLU A 1123 -3.91 -42.29 -38.24
N ASP A 1124 -4.16 -41.22 -37.49
CA ASP A 1124 -4.00 -39.85 -37.95
C ASP A 1124 -2.52 -39.43 -38.06
N ALA A 1125 -1.66 -39.75 -37.07
CA ALA A 1125 -0.21 -39.53 -37.17
C ALA A 1125 0.42 -40.28 -38.36
N HIS A 1126 0.01 -41.54 -38.58
CA HIS A 1126 0.46 -42.34 -39.71
C HIS A 1126 -0.01 -41.75 -41.06
N SER A 1127 -1.25 -41.25 -41.12
CA SER A 1127 -1.80 -40.63 -42.32
C SER A 1127 -1.10 -39.31 -42.67
N ALA A 1128 -0.76 -38.50 -41.67
CA ALA A 1128 0.03 -37.28 -41.86
C ALA A 1128 1.44 -37.60 -42.39
N LEU A 1129 2.11 -38.63 -41.87
CA LEU A 1129 3.43 -39.08 -42.35
C LEU A 1129 3.40 -39.46 -43.83
N VAL A 1130 2.46 -40.31 -44.25
CA VAL A 1130 2.34 -40.76 -45.65
C VAL A 1130 1.96 -39.61 -46.60
N LEU A 1131 1.17 -38.63 -46.14
CA LEU A 1131 0.87 -37.41 -46.91
C LEU A 1131 2.12 -36.52 -47.09
N TYR A 1132 2.92 -36.33 -46.04
CA TYR A 1132 4.18 -35.58 -46.10
C TYR A 1132 5.17 -36.20 -47.09
N GLU A 1133 5.31 -37.53 -47.07
CA GLU A 1133 6.16 -38.26 -48.02
C GLU A 1133 5.67 -38.09 -49.45
N ARG A 1134 4.36 -38.30 -49.69
CA ARG A 1134 3.79 -38.15 -51.03
C ARG A 1134 3.97 -36.73 -51.59
N ARG A 1135 3.94 -35.71 -50.72
CA ARG A 1135 4.30 -34.33 -51.11
C ARG A 1135 5.78 -34.20 -51.44
N SER A 1136 6.65 -34.79 -50.62
CA SER A 1136 8.12 -34.77 -50.77
C SER A 1136 8.63 -35.52 -52.01
N TYR A 1137 7.90 -36.55 -52.48
CA TYR A 1137 8.17 -37.23 -53.76
C TYR A 1137 7.52 -36.53 -54.97
N SER A 1138 6.79 -35.42 -54.76
CA SER A 1138 6.11 -34.62 -55.80
C SER A 1138 6.69 -33.20 -55.91
N ILE A 1139 7.97 -33.04 -55.53
CA ILE A 1139 8.80 -31.83 -55.57
C ILE A 1139 10.15 -32.25 -56.16
#